data_AF-A0A966UJU1-F1
#
_entry.id   AF-A0A966UJU1-F1
#
_cell.length_a   1.000
_cell.length_b   1.000
_cell.length_c   1.000
_cell.angle_alpha   90.00
_cell.angle_beta   90.00
_cell.angle_gamma   90.00
#
_symmetry.space_group_name_H-M   'P 1'
#
loop_
_entity.id
_entity.type
_entity.pdbx_description
1 polymer ?
#
loop_
_entity_poly.entity_id
_entity_poly.type
_entity_poly.pdbx_seq_one_letter_code
_entity_poly.pdbx_strand_id
1 'polypeptide(L)'
;MLARLGRWCFRHRWLTIIIWLVALIGGSGVANGAMGGGAFETRFSIPDSQSLRALDLLKAAFPDSDTITDAQIVFESPNGFDDAEVRDGIDMFLDSIVAGVDGVRVTSPYDDPSLISESGTIAYAVVGLPSGESQGDQERVGTNIREVGDAIIDSGTLPSDLVIEYGGDPFVSFELPESEVVGLLAAVIILVLAFGSVLAMGLPIGTALVGLGTGIAIITILSHVMEMPEFVTQIGAMIGIGVGIDYALFIVTRFREGLRANLSPEEATVDAIDTAGRAVLFAGITVMISLLGMYMMGMKFIYGLAIGGSATVGVMVLAALTLLPALLSLVGHRIDVTTRAALWSLIAFASLSLFGVIFLGTINLLLVGLLTAVVIMALSFVVKSWRTPIKHRAPKPKDQQFWFRWSRFVQNRPWTSFLGGLGVLLILTIPLFGMRLALSDNGNRAEWQTARRAYDLLAKGFGPGFNGPLQLVAEVPADTPETVLTDISAAVSADPDVVFVSPPVPAPGNLIIWKVVQRESPQAEGTAELVHRLRDDVLPPAIGDSGVVVNVGGFTAIGVDLSDYFGRRVFLFVGAVLVLSFLLLMAVFRSLLVPLKAVVMNLLSIGAAYGIVVAIFQWGWGADLIGIGAAGPIDP
;
A
#
# COMPACT_ATOMS: atom_id res chain seq x y z
N MET A 1 -10.13 25.37 -27.28
CA MET A 1 -11.14 24.82 -26.35
C MET A 1 -10.82 25.21 -24.91
N LEU A 2 -9.65 24.85 -24.38
CA LEU A 2 -9.23 25.18 -23.02
C LEU A 2 -9.25 26.67 -22.68
N ALA A 3 -8.83 27.57 -23.58
CA ALA A 3 -8.98 29.02 -23.38
C ALA A 3 -10.43 29.46 -23.07
N ARG A 4 -11.44 28.85 -23.73
CA ARG A 4 -12.85 29.15 -23.47
C ARG A 4 -13.29 28.61 -22.11
N LEU A 5 -12.83 27.40 -21.77
CA LEU A 5 -13.09 26.77 -20.47
C LEU A 5 -12.52 27.62 -19.32
N GLY A 6 -11.24 27.99 -19.39
CA GLY A 6 -10.59 28.82 -18.38
C GLY A 6 -11.29 30.16 -18.20
N ARG A 7 -11.70 30.82 -19.29
CA ARG A 7 -12.49 32.06 -19.23
C ARG A 7 -13.86 31.85 -18.58
N TRP A 8 -14.55 30.75 -18.91
CA TRP A 8 -15.84 30.44 -18.35
C TRP A 8 -15.75 30.19 -16.83
N CYS A 9 -14.79 29.37 -16.38
CA CYS A 9 -14.54 29.11 -14.96
C CYS A 9 -14.14 30.38 -14.21
N PHE A 10 -13.33 31.25 -14.82
CA PHE A 10 -12.94 32.53 -14.21
C PHE A 10 -14.15 33.45 -13.99
N ARG A 11 -15.03 33.59 -14.99
CA ARG A 11 -16.22 34.45 -14.90
C ARG A 11 -17.31 33.87 -14.00
N HIS A 12 -17.50 32.56 -14.04
CA HIS A 12 -18.50 31.82 -13.26
C HIS A 12 -17.87 31.10 -12.06
N ARG A 13 -16.93 31.76 -11.39
CA ARG A 13 -16.11 31.19 -10.32
C ARG A 13 -16.93 30.54 -9.19
N TRP A 14 -17.98 31.23 -8.74
CA TRP A 14 -18.83 30.71 -7.66
C TRP A 14 -19.63 29.49 -8.08
N LEU A 15 -20.15 29.47 -9.32
CA LEU A 15 -20.84 28.30 -9.86
C LEU A 15 -19.88 27.10 -9.94
N THR A 16 -18.66 27.33 -10.43
CA THR A 16 -17.64 26.26 -10.54
C THR A 16 -17.27 25.71 -9.16
N ILE A 17 -17.02 26.58 -8.18
CA ILE A 17 -16.71 26.17 -6.80
C ILE A 17 -17.88 25.42 -6.18
N ILE A 18 -19.11 25.90 -6.35
CA ILE A 18 -20.31 25.22 -5.83
C ILE A 18 -20.48 23.84 -6.45
N ILE A 19 -20.29 23.69 -7.77
CA ILE A 19 -20.36 22.38 -8.44
C ILE A 19 -19.37 21.41 -7.80
N TRP A 20 -18.13 21.84 -7.56
CA TRP A 20 -17.12 21.00 -6.90
C TRP A 20 -17.44 20.69 -5.45
N LEU A 21 -17.94 21.67 -4.68
CA LEU A 21 -18.37 21.43 -3.30
C LEU A 21 -19.57 20.49 -3.22
N VAL A 22 -20.51 20.59 -4.17
CA VAL A 22 -21.65 19.66 -4.28
C VAL A 22 -21.19 18.28 -4.72
N ALA A 23 -20.24 18.17 -5.65
CA ALA A 23 -19.66 16.89 -6.04
C ALA A 23 -18.94 16.22 -4.86
N LEU A 24 -18.17 16.99 -4.10
CA LEU A 24 -17.47 16.51 -2.91
C LEU A 24 -18.44 16.10 -1.80
N ILE A 25 -19.28 17.03 -1.33
CA ILE A 25 -20.17 16.81 -0.17
C ILE A 25 -21.30 15.86 -0.55
N GLY A 26 -21.91 16.06 -1.72
CA GLY A 26 -22.98 15.21 -2.22
C GLY A 26 -22.49 13.81 -2.57
N GLY A 27 -21.33 13.69 -3.25
CA GLY A 27 -20.70 12.40 -3.53
C GLY A 27 -20.35 11.65 -2.24
N SER A 28 -19.70 12.33 -1.29
CA SER A 28 -19.36 11.73 0.01
C SER A 28 -20.60 11.37 0.83
N GLY A 29 -21.66 12.18 0.76
CA GLY A 29 -22.93 11.91 1.43
C GLY A 29 -23.67 10.71 0.85
N VAL A 30 -23.64 10.53 -0.48
CA VAL A 30 -24.15 9.31 -1.13
C VAL A 30 -23.32 8.10 -0.74
N ALA A 31 -22.00 8.20 -0.88
CA ALA A 31 -21.05 7.13 -0.58
C ALA A 31 -21.18 6.62 0.87
N ASN A 32 -21.12 7.51 1.86
CA ASN A 32 -21.11 7.12 3.28
C ASN A 32 -22.52 7.00 3.87
N GLY A 33 -23.49 7.77 3.37
CA GLY A 33 -24.84 7.81 3.93
C GLY A 33 -25.80 6.84 3.24
N ALA A 34 -26.03 7.03 1.95
CA ALA A 34 -27.02 6.25 1.20
C ALA A 34 -26.56 4.83 0.87
N MET A 35 -25.25 4.64 0.67
CA MET A 35 -24.66 3.35 0.32
C MET A 35 -24.03 2.63 1.53
N GLY A 36 -23.92 3.31 2.68
CA GLY A 36 -23.44 2.71 3.92
C GLY A 36 -21.91 2.58 4.04
N GLY A 37 -21.13 3.32 3.25
CA GLY A 37 -19.67 3.21 3.21
C GLY A 37 -19.19 2.49 1.96
N GLY A 38 -17.93 2.09 1.89
CA GLY A 38 -17.39 1.37 0.72
C GLY A 38 -17.57 -0.13 0.81
N ALA A 39 -18.11 -0.75 -0.23
CA ALA A 39 -18.12 -2.20 -0.41
C ALA A 39 -16.78 -2.72 -0.96
N PHE A 40 -15.68 -2.52 -0.23
CA PHE A 40 -14.37 -3.02 -0.65
C PHE A 40 -14.28 -4.53 -0.37
N GLU A 41 -13.83 -5.30 -1.36
CA GLU A 41 -13.60 -6.73 -1.22
C GLU A 41 -12.27 -7.09 -1.91
N THR A 42 -11.36 -7.67 -1.14
CA THR A 42 -10.07 -8.16 -1.65
C THR A 42 -10.18 -9.65 -1.97
N ARG A 43 -10.64 -9.98 -3.19
CA ARG A 43 -10.61 -11.36 -3.69
C ARG A 43 -9.44 -11.57 -4.64
N PHE A 44 -8.44 -12.33 -4.18
CA PHE A 44 -7.38 -12.81 -5.05
C PHE A 44 -7.97 -13.78 -6.08
N SER A 45 -7.90 -13.39 -7.36
CA SER A 45 -8.35 -14.22 -8.48
C SER A 45 -7.20 -14.40 -9.45
N ILE A 46 -6.53 -15.54 -9.36
CA ILE A 46 -5.47 -15.96 -10.27
C ILE A 46 -6.07 -17.00 -11.21
N PRO A 47 -6.11 -16.73 -12.54
CA PRO A 47 -6.60 -17.70 -13.50
C PRO A 47 -5.82 -19.01 -13.40
N ASP A 48 -6.53 -20.14 -13.36
CA ASP A 48 -5.97 -21.50 -13.35
C ASP A 48 -4.98 -21.81 -12.21
N SER A 49 -5.16 -21.20 -11.04
CA SER A 49 -4.35 -21.48 -9.84
C SER A 49 -4.84 -22.74 -9.09
N GLN A 50 -3.91 -23.67 -8.77
CA GLN A 50 -4.22 -24.81 -7.91
C GLN A 50 -4.45 -24.39 -6.46
N SER A 51 -3.68 -23.41 -5.97
CA SER A 51 -3.80 -22.98 -4.58
C SER A 51 -5.14 -22.31 -4.29
N LEU A 52 -5.68 -21.54 -5.25
CA LEU A 52 -7.02 -20.98 -5.14
C LEU A 52 -8.11 -22.04 -5.28
N ARG A 53 -7.93 -23.07 -6.12
CA ARG A 53 -8.87 -24.21 -6.17
C ARG A 53 -8.91 -24.96 -4.84
N ALA A 54 -7.75 -25.24 -4.24
CA ALA A 54 -7.67 -25.83 -2.90
C ALA A 54 -8.43 -24.97 -1.87
N LEU A 55 -8.24 -23.66 -1.91
CA LEU A 55 -8.94 -22.71 -1.04
C LEU A 55 -10.47 -22.73 -1.27
N ASP A 56 -10.92 -22.75 -2.52
CA ASP A 56 -12.34 -22.82 -2.87
C ASP A 56 -12.98 -24.13 -2.38
N LEU A 57 -12.28 -25.25 -2.49
CA LEU A 57 -12.71 -26.55 -1.96
C LEU A 57 -12.83 -26.53 -0.43
N LEU A 58 -11.85 -25.94 0.27
CA LEU A 58 -11.89 -25.80 1.72
C LEU A 58 -13.04 -24.91 2.19
N LYS A 59 -13.26 -23.78 1.51
CA LYS A 59 -14.41 -22.89 1.79
C LYS A 59 -15.75 -23.57 1.53
N ALA A 60 -15.84 -24.40 0.50
CA ALA A 60 -17.05 -25.18 0.22
C ALA A 60 -17.30 -26.25 1.28
N ALA A 61 -16.24 -26.89 1.79
CA ALA A 61 -16.32 -27.93 2.80
C ALA A 61 -16.56 -27.38 4.22
N PHE A 62 -16.04 -26.18 4.51
CA PHE A 62 -16.18 -25.50 5.80
C PHE A 62 -16.68 -24.05 5.63
N PRO A 63 -17.97 -23.84 5.29
CA PRO A 63 -18.51 -22.51 4.99
C PRO A 63 -18.45 -21.53 6.17
N ASP A 64 -18.51 -22.06 7.40
CA ASP A 64 -18.53 -21.29 8.65
C ASP A 64 -17.12 -21.13 9.27
N SER A 65 -16.07 -21.59 8.58
CA SER A 65 -14.67 -21.45 9.02
C SER A 65 -13.94 -20.49 8.12
N ASP A 66 -13.26 -19.52 8.72
CA ASP A 66 -12.30 -18.70 7.98
C ASP A 66 -11.01 -19.50 7.82
N THR A 67 -10.95 -20.31 6.76
CA THR A 67 -9.90 -21.31 6.48
C THR A 67 -8.51 -20.73 6.20
N ILE A 68 -8.35 -19.40 6.31
CA ILE A 68 -7.13 -18.66 5.96
C ILE A 68 -6.42 -18.10 7.20
N THR A 69 -7.14 -17.81 8.29
CA THR A 69 -6.65 -17.00 9.41
C THR A 69 -6.51 -17.82 10.68
N ASP A 70 -5.31 -18.33 10.92
CA ASP A 70 -4.93 -18.87 12.22
C ASP A 70 -4.42 -17.72 13.09
N ALA A 71 -5.31 -17.05 13.82
CA ALA A 71 -4.88 -16.23 14.95
C ALA A 71 -4.25 -17.16 16.00
N GLN A 72 -3.03 -16.85 16.42
CA GLN A 72 -2.26 -17.68 17.33
C GLN A 72 -1.73 -16.84 18.48
N ILE A 73 -1.70 -17.44 19.67
CA ILE A 73 -1.01 -16.88 20.82
C ILE A 73 0.14 -17.81 21.15
N VAL A 74 1.36 -17.29 21.11
CA VAL A 74 2.59 -18.06 21.25
C VAL A 74 3.17 -17.82 22.63
N PHE A 75 3.55 -18.91 23.28
CA PHE A 75 4.09 -18.95 24.63
C PHE A 75 5.53 -19.47 24.59
N GLU A 76 6.42 -18.84 25.33
CA GLU A 76 7.75 -19.38 25.64
C GLU A 76 7.92 -19.48 27.15
N SER A 77 8.28 -20.69 27.63
CA SER A 77 8.56 -20.98 29.03
C SER A 77 9.89 -21.73 29.12
N PRO A 78 10.94 -21.12 29.70
CA PRO A 78 12.21 -21.79 29.96
C PRO A 78 12.08 -22.99 30.91
N ASN A 79 11.07 -22.98 31.79
CA ASN A 79 10.78 -24.04 32.76
C ASN A 79 9.95 -25.19 32.15
N GLY A 80 9.51 -25.03 30.90
CA GLY A 80 8.65 -25.96 30.18
C GLY A 80 7.16 -25.81 30.49
N PHE A 81 6.33 -26.60 29.84
CA PHE A 81 4.86 -26.60 29.98
C PHE A 81 4.32 -27.69 30.93
N ASP A 82 5.18 -28.54 31.48
CA ASP A 82 4.78 -29.52 32.50
C ASP A 82 4.64 -28.91 33.91
N ASP A 83 5.11 -27.67 34.09
CA ASP A 83 5.02 -26.93 35.35
C ASP A 83 3.58 -26.49 35.64
N ALA A 84 3.09 -26.79 36.85
CA ALA A 84 1.73 -26.44 37.27
C ALA A 84 1.48 -24.93 37.31
N GLU A 85 2.48 -24.12 37.66
CA GLU A 85 2.34 -22.67 37.72
C GLU A 85 2.24 -22.07 36.30
N VAL A 86 2.98 -22.63 35.35
CA VAL A 86 2.91 -22.25 33.92
C VAL A 86 1.56 -22.67 33.33
N ARG A 87 1.08 -23.86 33.66
CA ARG A 87 -0.22 -24.35 33.23
C ARG A 87 -1.37 -23.50 33.75
N ASP A 88 -1.43 -23.30 35.07
CA ASP A 88 -2.47 -22.49 35.70
C ASP A 88 -2.46 -21.04 35.15
N GLY A 89 -1.26 -20.48 34.90
CA GLY A 89 -1.10 -19.16 34.29
C GLY A 89 -1.65 -19.07 32.86
N ILE A 90 -1.34 -20.05 32.00
CA ILE A 90 -1.83 -20.10 30.62
C ILE A 90 -3.34 -20.35 30.58
N ASP A 91 -3.86 -21.28 31.38
CA ASP A 91 -5.30 -21.56 31.44
C ASP A 91 -6.06 -20.31 31.90
N MET A 92 -5.60 -19.61 32.94
CA MET A 92 -6.16 -18.33 33.39
C MET A 92 -6.14 -17.26 32.29
N PHE A 93 -5.02 -17.14 31.56
CA PHE A 93 -4.87 -16.16 30.50
C PHE A 93 -5.85 -16.43 29.34
N LEU A 94 -5.93 -17.68 28.87
CA LEU A 94 -6.83 -18.08 27.79
C LEU A 94 -8.31 -17.96 28.20
N ASP A 95 -8.67 -18.36 29.42
CA ASP A 95 -10.03 -18.23 29.95
C ASP A 95 -10.46 -16.75 30.02
N SER A 96 -9.53 -15.86 30.38
CA SER A 96 -9.80 -14.42 30.43
C SER A 96 -10.04 -13.83 29.04
N ILE A 97 -9.35 -14.33 28.00
CA ILE A 97 -9.62 -13.94 26.61
C ILE A 97 -11.00 -14.40 26.17
N VAL A 98 -11.36 -15.66 26.43
CA VAL A 98 -12.68 -16.22 26.07
C VAL A 98 -13.81 -15.49 26.82
N ALA A 99 -13.58 -15.09 28.06
CA ALA A 99 -14.56 -14.33 28.85
C ALA A 99 -14.62 -12.84 28.48
N GLY A 100 -13.51 -12.27 28.00
CA GLY A 100 -13.36 -10.84 27.68
C GLY A 100 -13.72 -10.47 26.25
N VAL A 101 -13.72 -11.43 25.32
CA VAL A 101 -13.95 -11.19 23.89
C VAL A 101 -15.04 -12.11 23.34
N ASP A 102 -16.18 -11.53 23.00
CA ASP A 102 -17.34 -12.27 22.49
C ASP A 102 -17.04 -13.00 21.16
N GLY A 103 -17.45 -14.27 21.08
CA GLY A 103 -17.42 -15.04 19.83
C GLY A 103 -16.08 -15.71 19.49
N VAL A 104 -15.06 -15.54 20.35
CA VAL A 104 -13.75 -16.19 20.17
C VAL A 104 -13.78 -17.61 20.74
N ARG A 105 -13.17 -18.55 20.02
CA ARG A 105 -12.88 -19.90 20.51
C ARG A 105 -11.38 -20.07 20.64
N VAL A 106 -10.93 -20.73 21.68
CA VAL A 106 -9.50 -20.98 21.89
C VAL A 106 -9.28 -22.49 22.03
N THR A 107 -8.26 -23.00 21.35
CA THR A 107 -7.74 -24.36 21.56
C THR A 107 -6.43 -24.25 22.35
N SER A 108 -6.42 -24.80 23.56
CA SER A 108 -5.27 -24.74 24.46
C SER A 108 -4.17 -25.72 24.03
N PRO A 109 -2.88 -25.38 24.21
CA PRO A 109 -1.79 -26.33 24.01
C PRO A 109 -1.86 -27.56 24.93
N TYR A 110 -2.64 -27.51 26.01
CA TYR A 110 -2.86 -28.66 26.88
C TYR A 110 -3.97 -29.60 26.41
N ASP A 111 -4.85 -29.13 25.52
CA ASP A 111 -5.90 -29.95 24.90
C ASP A 111 -5.33 -30.78 23.74
N ASP A 112 -4.34 -30.22 23.04
CA ASP A 112 -3.66 -30.86 21.92
C ASP A 112 -2.13 -30.77 22.11
N PRO A 113 -1.47 -31.87 22.53
CA PRO A 113 -0.03 -31.91 22.72
C PRO A 113 0.80 -31.60 21.46
N SER A 114 0.22 -31.67 20.25
CA SER A 114 0.91 -31.29 19.02
C SER A 114 1.18 -29.78 18.91
N LEU A 115 0.54 -28.98 19.76
CA LEU A 115 0.74 -27.54 19.86
C LEU A 115 1.92 -27.16 20.78
N ILE A 116 2.62 -28.14 21.37
CA ILE A 116 3.83 -27.96 22.17
C ILE A 116 5.02 -28.47 21.34
N SER A 117 6.07 -27.64 21.24
CA SER A 117 7.31 -27.99 20.53
C SER A 117 8.00 -29.22 21.12
N GLU A 118 8.79 -29.93 20.31
CA GLU A 118 9.55 -31.10 20.78
C GLU A 118 10.52 -30.77 21.92
N SER A 119 11.03 -29.54 21.99
CA SER A 119 11.87 -29.08 23.10
C SER A 119 11.10 -28.84 24.39
N GLY A 120 9.77 -28.75 24.33
CA GLY A 120 8.89 -28.46 25.46
C GLY A 120 8.98 -27.02 25.97
N THR A 121 9.63 -26.11 25.24
CA THR A 121 9.89 -24.72 25.70
C THR A 121 9.04 -23.69 24.97
N ILE A 122 8.49 -24.03 23.80
CA ILE A 122 7.57 -23.18 23.03
C ILE A 122 6.25 -23.93 22.80
N ALA A 123 5.14 -23.23 22.97
CA ALA A 123 3.81 -23.74 22.67
C ALA A 123 2.96 -22.62 22.06
N TYR A 124 1.85 -22.97 21.42
CA TYR A 124 0.91 -21.97 20.93
C TYR A 124 -0.55 -22.41 21.15
N ALA A 125 -1.44 -21.44 21.33
CA ALA A 125 -2.88 -21.63 21.31
C ALA A 125 -3.45 -21.15 19.97
N VAL A 126 -4.42 -21.87 19.44
CA VAL A 126 -5.15 -21.47 18.22
C VAL A 126 -6.40 -20.71 18.62
N VAL A 127 -6.59 -19.53 18.04
CA VAL A 127 -7.72 -18.63 18.31
C VAL A 127 -8.63 -18.60 17.10
N GLY A 128 -9.77 -19.27 17.21
CA GLY A 128 -10.84 -19.23 16.23
C GLY A 128 -11.64 -17.95 16.33
N LEU A 129 -11.64 -17.15 15.27
CA LEU A 129 -12.42 -15.93 15.15
C LEU A 129 -13.83 -16.20 14.60
N PRO A 130 -14.83 -15.36 14.94
CA PRO A 130 -16.18 -15.47 14.40
C PRO A 130 -16.20 -15.24 12.87
N SER A 131 -16.96 -16.08 12.16
CA SER A 131 -17.06 -16.06 10.69
C SER A 131 -17.83 -14.85 10.14
N GLY A 132 -17.45 -14.37 8.96
CA GLY A 132 -18.20 -13.34 8.20
C GLY A 132 -17.84 -11.90 8.54
N GLU A 133 -16.81 -11.70 9.35
CA GLU A 133 -16.26 -10.38 9.69
C GLU A 133 -15.29 -9.88 8.62
N SER A 134 -15.33 -8.57 8.32
CA SER A 134 -14.39 -7.95 7.37
C SER A 134 -12.97 -7.96 7.93
N GLN A 135 -11.96 -7.72 7.09
CA GLN A 135 -10.56 -7.62 7.56
C GLN A 135 -10.41 -6.60 8.71
N GLY A 136 -11.10 -5.46 8.64
CA GLY A 136 -11.09 -4.46 9.70
C GLY A 136 -11.80 -4.90 10.99
N ASP A 137 -12.81 -5.78 10.89
CA ASP A 137 -13.47 -6.35 12.06
C ASP A 137 -12.56 -7.37 12.77
N GLN A 138 -11.83 -8.19 11.99
CA GLN A 138 -10.84 -9.14 12.54
C GLN A 138 -9.71 -8.41 13.26
N GLU A 139 -9.20 -7.31 12.70
CA GLU A 139 -8.20 -6.46 13.35
C GLU A 139 -8.72 -5.85 14.66
N ARG A 140 -10.00 -5.46 14.70
CA ARG A 140 -10.66 -4.96 15.92
C ARG A 140 -10.75 -6.06 16.98
N VAL A 141 -11.14 -7.28 16.60
CA VAL A 141 -11.18 -8.42 17.52
C VAL A 141 -9.78 -8.77 18.02
N GLY A 142 -8.77 -8.82 17.14
CA GLY A 142 -7.38 -9.04 17.52
C GLY A 142 -6.82 -7.96 18.45
N THR A 143 -7.21 -6.69 18.24
CA THR A 143 -6.89 -5.58 19.15
C THR A 143 -7.53 -5.78 20.52
N ASN A 144 -8.80 -6.17 20.60
CA ASN A 144 -9.46 -6.47 21.87
C ASN A 144 -8.79 -7.63 22.62
N ILE A 145 -8.40 -8.70 21.90
CA ILE A 145 -7.67 -9.84 22.49
C ILE A 145 -6.34 -9.38 23.09
N ARG A 146 -5.61 -8.53 22.37
CA ARG A 146 -4.35 -7.94 22.85
C ARG A 146 -4.57 -7.03 24.05
N GLU A 147 -5.57 -6.15 24.03
CA GLU A 147 -5.86 -5.28 25.18
C GLU A 147 -6.19 -6.08 26.46
N VAL A 148 -6.99 -7.14 26.33
CA VAL A 148 -7.32 -8.03 27.45
C VAL A 148 -6.08 -8.77 27.93
N GLY A 149 -5.29 -9.33 27.02
CA GLY A 149 -4.10 -10.11 27.37
C GLY A 149 -2.96 -9.26 27.94
N ASP A 150 -2.68 -8.09 27.36
CA ASP A 150 -1.68 -7.13 27.86
C ASP A 150 -2.04 -6.66 29.28
N ALA A 151 -3.34 -6.44 29.57
CA ALA A 151 -3.78 -6.10 30.92
C ALA A 151 -3.49 -7.21 31.95
N ILE A 152 -3.53 -8.48 31.54
CA ILE A 152 -3.19 -9.63 32.38
C ILE A 152 -1.67 -9.72 32.56
N ILE A 153 -0.91 -9.55 31.48
CA ILE A 153 0.56 -9.52 31.51
C ILE A 153 1.04 -8.42 32.46
N ASP A 154 0.50 -7.21 32.33
CA ASP A 154 0.85 -6.04 33.16
C ASP A 154 0.40 -6.17 34.63
N SER A 155 -0.57 -7.04 34.92
CA SER A 155 -1.01 -7.29 36.30
C SER A 155 0.05 -8.00 37.16
N GLY A 156 1.04 -8.64 36.53
CA GLY A 156 2.09 -9.39 37.21
C GLY A 156 1.59 -10.68 37.89
N THR A 157 0.42 -11.17 37.48
CA THR A 157 -0.18 -12.42 38.00
C THR A 157 0.37 -13.67 37.31
N LEU A 158 0.98 -13.51 36.13
CA LEU A 158 1.62 -14.60 35.39
C LEU A 158 3.06 -14.85 35.87
N PRO A 159 3.61 -16.06 35.69
CA PRO A 159 5.00 -16.37 35.99
C PRO A 159 5.95 -15.38 35.28
N SER A 160 6.98 -14.89 35.97
CA SER A 160 7.89 -13.86 35.43
C SER A 160 8.66 -14.26 34.19
N ASP A 161 8.80 -15.57 33.98
CA ASP A 161 9.61 -16.15 32.90
C ASP A 161 8.74 -16.59 31.71
N LEU A 162 7.41 -16.44 31.79
CA LEU A 162 6.47 -16.76 30.72
C LEU A 162 6.36 -15.58 29.75
N VAL A 163 6.83 -15.78 28.52
CA VAL A 163 6.69 -14.81 27.44
C VAL A 163 5.45 -15.15 26.61
N ILE A 164 4.64 -14.13 26.31
CA ILE A 164 3.42 -14.26 25.51
C ILE A 164 3.52 -13.30 24.33
N GLU A 165 3.30 -13.81 23.13
CA GLU A 165 3.29 -13.03 21.89
C GLU A 165 2.08 -13.39 21.03
N TYR A 166 1.59 -12.44 20.25
CA TYR A 166 0.42 -12.58 19.39
C TYR A 166 0.85 -12.70 17.93
N GLY A 167 0.45 -13.78 17.26
CA GLY A 167 0.85 -14.13 15.89
C GLY A 167 -0.35 -14.36 14.97
N GLY A 168 -0.18 -14.04 13.70
CA GLY A 168 -1.24 -14.13 12.68
C GLY A 168 -1.84 -12.77 12.32
N ASP A 169 -2.53 -12.72 11.18
CA ASP A 169 -3.01 -11.47 10.56
C ASP A 169 -3.91 -10.61 11.47
N PRO A 170 -4.81 -11.16 12.31
CA PRO A 170 -5.68 -10.35 13.16
C PRO A 170 -4.95 -9.49 14.21
N PHE A 171 -3.72 -9.87 14.59
CA PHE A 171 -2.91 -9.11 15.56
C PHE A 171 -1.99 -8.08 14.91
N VAL A 172 -1.93 -8.09 13.58
CA VAL A 172 -1.23 -7.11 12.79
C VAL A 172 -2.19 -5.94 12.58
N SER A 173 -1.99 -4.86 13.35
CA SER A 173 -2.73 -3.64 13.11
C SER A 173 -2.19 -2.92 11.87
N PHE A 174 -3.06 -2.66 10.90
CA PHE A 174 -2.78 -1.76 9.79
C PHE A 174 -3.06 -0.34 10.27
N GLU A 175 -2.09 0.24 10.98
CA GLU A 175 -2.13 1.67 11.27
C GLU A 175 -2.07 2.46 9.96
N LEU A 176 -3.09 3.30 9.72
CA LEU A 176 -3.09 4.23 8.59
C LEU A 176 -1.73 4.95 8.55
N PRO A 177 -1.06 5.01 7.39
CA PRO A 177 0.28 5.59 7.35
C PRO A 177 0.22 7.06 7.79
N GLU A 178 0.72 7.36 9.00
CA GLU A 178 0.95 8.75 9.43
C GLU A 178 1.78 9.53 8.38
N SER A 179 2.53 8.79 7.56
CA SER A 179 3.33 9.30 6.45
C SER A 179 2.55 10.09 5.40
N GLU A 180 1.25 9.85 5.17
CA GLU A 180 0.49 10.70 4.23
C GLU A 180 0.33 12.13 4.77
N VAL A 181 0.01 12.25 6.06
CA VAL A 181 -0.11 13.54 6.74
C VAL A 181 1.24 14.25 6.78
N VAL A 182 2.32 13.52 7.11
CA VAL A 182 3.69 14.04 7.07
C VAL A 182 4.06 14.51 5.66
N GLY A 183 3.73 13.73 4.63
CA GLY A 183 3.97 14.07 3.23
C GLY A 183 3.26 15.35 2.82
N LEU A 184 1.99 15.52 3.22
CA LEU A 184 1.23 16.74 2.98
C LEU A 184 1.84 17.95 3.72
N LEU A 185 2.25 17.79 4.98
CA LEU A 185 2.93 18.84 5.75
C LEU A 185 4.27 19.24 5.10
N ALA A 186 5.04 18.27 4.64
CA ALA A 186 6.27 18.51 3.89
C ALA A 186 5.99 19.26 2.58
N ALA A 187 4.96 18.88 1.83
CA ALA A 187 4.53 19.57 0.61
C ALA A 187 4.14 21.03 0.90
N VAL A 188 3.39 21.29 1.99
CA VAL A 188 3.05 22.65 2.45
C VAL A 188 4.33 23.48 2.65
N ILE A 189 5.33 22.95 3.36
CA ILE A 189 6.60 23.63 3.62
C ILE A 189 7.35 23.90 2.31
N ILE A 190 7.52 22.87 1.47
CA ILE A 190 8.24 22.98 0.19
C ILE A 190 7.57 24.00 -0.72
N LEU A 191 6.24 23.97 -0.86
CA LEU A 191 5.49 24.89 -1.72
C LEU A 191 5.58 26.34 -1.24
N VAL A 192 5.53 26.57 0.07
CA VAL A 192 5.72 27.92 0.62
C VAL A 192 7.13 28.42 0.34
N LEU A 193 8.15 27.58 0.53
CA LEU A 193 9.54 27.92 0.21
C LEU A 193 9.73 28.19 -1.29
N ALA A 194 9.10 27.38 -2.14
CA ALA A 194 9.19 27.50 -3.60
C ALA A 194 8.52 28.78 -4.11
N PHE A 195 7.32 29.11 -3.60
CA PHE A 195 6.54 30.23 -4.10
C PHE A 195 6.73 31.55 -3.36
N GLY A 196 7.20 31.51 -2.11
CA GLY A 196 7.27 32.65 -1.20
C GLY A 196 5.90 33.19 -0.80
N SER A 197 4.81 32.46 -1.08
CA SER A 197 3.43 32.91 -0.84
C SER A 197 2.51 31.81 -0.35
N VAL A 198 1.81 32.11 0.74
CA VAL A 198 0.83 31.22 1.39
C VAL A 198 -0.39 31.02 0.49
N LEU A 199 -0.85 32.08 -0.19
CA LEU A 199 -1.96 31.95 -1.15
C LEU A 199 -1.55 31.15 -2.38
N ALA A 200 -0.32 31.32 -2.86
CA ALA A 200 0.20 30.55 -3.99
C ALA A 200 0.39 29.06 -3.65
N MET A 201 0.70 28.73 -2.39
CA MET A 201 0.73 27.34 -1.89
C MET A 201 -0.67 26.77 -1.67
N GLY A 202 -1.58 27.55 -1.08
CA GLY A 202 -2.92 27.07 -0.73
C GLY A 202 -3.78 26.71 -1.95
N LEU A 203 -3.51 27.33 -3.11
CA LEU A 203 -4.22 27.06 -4.36
C LEU A 203 -3.98 25.63 -4.88
N PRO A 204 -2.73 25.16 -5.11
CA PRO A 204 -2.47 23.77 -5.46
C PRO A 204 -3.01 22.78 -4.45
N ILE A 205 -2.74 22.98 -3.16
CA ILE A 205 -3.17 22.04 -2.11
C ILE A 205 -4.69 21.98 -2.01
N GLY A 206 -5.37 23.12 -1.97
CA GLY A 206 -6.84 23.17 -1.89
C GLY A 206 -7.50 22.53 -3.11
N THR A 207 -6.94 22.73 -4.29
CA THR A 207 -7.43 22.06 -5.52
C THR A 207 -7.23 20.55 -5.44
N ALA A 208 -6.05 20.10 -5.01
CA ALA A 208 -5.73 18.68 -4.87
C ALA A 208 -6.60 17.99 -3.81
N LEU A 209 -6.85 18.62 -2.65
CA LEU A 209 -7.69 18.05 -1.59
C LEU A 209 -9.16 17.93 -2.01
N VAL A 210 -9.73 18.94 -2.67
CA VAL A 210 -11.10 18.86 -3.19
C VAL A 210 -11.20 17.80 -4.30
N GLY A 211 -10.21 17.75 -5.19
CA GLY A 211 -10.10 16.70 -6.19
C GLY A 211 -9.99 15.30 -5.56
N LEU A 212 -9.21 15.16 -4.50
CA LEU A 212 -8.99 13.88 -3.81
C LEU A 212 -10.26 13.40 -3.14
N GLY A 213 -10.90 14.24 -2.32
CA GLY A 213 -12.12 13.85 -1.65
C GLY A 213 -13.24 13.48 -2.63
N THR A 214 -13.31 14.18 -3.77
CA THR A 214 -14.25 13.82 -4.85
C THR A 214 -13.87 12.49 -5.51
N GLY A 215 -12.57 12.24 -5.73
CA GLY A 215 -12.05 10.97 -6.26
C GLY A 215 -12.32 9.78 -5.34
N ILE A 216 -12.09 9.94 -4.03
CA ILE A 216 -12.41 8.93 -3.02
C ILE A 216 -13.91 8.64 -3.02
N ALA A 217 -14.76 9.68 -2.99
CA ALA A 217 -16.21 9.48 -3.07
C ALA A 217 -16.62 8.69 -4.33
N ILE A 218 -15.99 8.95 -5.48
CA ILE A 218 -16.22 8.19 -6.70
C ILE A 218 -15.75 6.74 -6.55
N ILE A 219 -14.56 6.48 -5.98
CA ILE A 219 -14.07 5.12 -5.72
C ILE A 219 -15.02 4.36 -4.80
N THR A 220 -15.48 4.97 -3.71
CA THR A 220 -16.43 4.36 -2.77
C THR A 220 -17.76 4.03 -3.44
N ILE A 221 -18.25 4.87 -4.35
CA ILE A 221 -19.45 4.57 -5.14
C ILE A 221 -19.15 3.42 -6.11
N LEU A 222 -18.00 3.43 -6.78
CA LEU A 222 -17.60 2.40 -7.74
C LEU A 222 -17.39 1.03 -7.08
N SER A 223 -16.95 0.96 -5.83
CA SER A 223 -16.71 -0.31 -5.14
C SER A 223 -17.99 -1.17 -5.00
N HIS A 224 -19.18 -0.58 -5.11
CA HIS A 224 -20.45 -1.32 -5.09
C HIS A 224 -20.81 -1.98 -6.41
N VAL A 225 -20.23 -1.51 -7.52
CA VAL A 225 -20.53 -2.03 -8.87
C VAL A 225 -19.41 -2.91 -9.42
N MET A 226 -18.25 -2.90 -8.77
CA MET A 226 -17.10 -3.70 -9.17
C MET A 226 -16.20 -4.03 -7.98
N GLU A 227 -15.59 -5.22 -8.02
CA GLU A 227 -14.63 -5.67 -7.03
C GLU A 227 -13.43 -4.71 -6.96
N MET A 228 -13.20 -4.13 -5.78
CA MET A 228 -12.09 -3.23 -5.51
C MET A 228 -11.44 -3.55 -4.17
N PRO A 229 -10.11 -3.72 -4.13
CA PRO A 229 -9.39 -3.75 -2.87
C PRO A 229 -9.46 -2.42 -2.11
N GLU A 230 -9.32 -2.47 -0.80
CA GLU A 230 -9.37 -1.28 0.06
C GLU A 230 -8.21 -0.30 -0.21
N PHE A 231 -7.01 -0.83 -0.50
CA PHE A 231 -5.81 -0.04 -0.81
C PHE A 231 -5.90 0.78 -2.11
N VAL A 232 -6.95 0.61 -2.92
CA VAL A 232 -7.20 1.46 -4.11
C VAL A 232 -7.37 2.93 -3.69
N THR A 233 -7.98 3.19 -2.54
CA THR A 233 -8.14 4.53 -1.99
C THR A 233 -6.80 5.17 -1.63
N GLN A 234 -5.89 4.40 -1.03
CA GLN A 234 -4.53 4.82 -0.65
C GLN A 234 -3.68 5.11 -1.90
N ILE A 235 -3.66 4.22 -2.89
CA ILE A 235 -2.94 4.46 -4.15
C ILE A 235 -3.54 5.68 -4.87
N GLY A 236 -4.86 5.83 -4.85
CA GLY A 236 -5.55 7.02 -5.35
C GLY A 236 -5.11 8.30 -4.64
N ALA A 237 -4.97 8.28 -3.31
CA ALA A 237 -4.50 9.42 -2.52
C ALA A 237 -3.04 9.76 -2.82
N MET A 238 -2.15 8.78 -2.74
CA MET A 238 -0.72 8.95 -3.02
C MET A 238 -0.47 9.53 -4.41
N ILE A 239 -1.03 8.91 -5.45
CA ILE A 239 -0.88 9.38 -6.83
C ILE A 239 -1.62 10.71 -7.02
N GLY A 240 -2.85 10.81 -6.51
CA GLY A 240 -3.74 11.95 -6.70
C GLY A 240 -3.21 13.24 -6.09
N ILE A 241 -2.65 13.20 -4.87
CA ILE A 241 -2.04 14.36 -4.22
C ILE A 241 -0.80 14.82 -5.00
N GLY A 242 0.12 13.90 -5.32
CA GLY A 242 1.35 14.25 -6.04
C GLY A 242 1.05 14.88 -7.39
N VAL A 243 0.25 14.18 -8.20
CA VAL A 243 -0.15 14.63 -9.53
C VAL A 243 -1.00 15.91 -9.47
N GLY A 244 -1.96 15.99 -8.55
CA GLY A 244 -2.85 17.15 -8.40
C GLY A 244 -2.10 18.42 -7.99
N ILE A 245 -1.17 18.31 -7.03
CA ILE A 245 -0.31 19.43 -6.62
C ILE A 245 0.59 19.86 -7.78
N ASP A 246 1.25 18.93 -8.47
CA ASP A 246 2.16 19.25 -9.58
C ASP A 246 1.43 19.95 -10.74
N TYR A 247 0.26 19.45 -11.12
CA TYR A 247 -0.54 20.04 -12.17
C TYR A 247 -0.99 21.46 -11.82
N ALA A 248 -1.44 21.66 -10.59
CA ALA A 248 -1.82 22.98 -10.13
C ALA A 248 -0.62 23.92 -9.98
N LEU A 249 0.54 23.41 -9.53
CA LEU A 249 1.81 24.14 -9.44
C LEU A 249 2.22 24.70 -10.81
N PHE A 250 2.15 23.87 -11.86
CA PHE A 250 2.46 24.29 -13.23
C PHE A 250 1.56 25.43 -13.72
N ILE A 251 0.25 25.31 -13.49
CA ILE A 251 -0.74 26.31 -13.90
C ILE A 251 -0.56 27.61 -13.09
N VAL A 252 -0.38 27.51 -11.77
CA VAL A 252 -0.14 28.67 -10.89
C VAL A 252 1.14 29.40 -11.28
N THR A 253 2.20 28.67 -11.61
CA THR A 253 3.46 29.27 -12.05
C THR A 253 3.27 30.06 -13.34
N ARG A 254 2.55 29.50 -14.33
CA ARG A 254 2.24 30.22 -15.58
C ARG A 254 1.33 31.43 -15.36
N PHE A 255 0.33 31.32 -14.49
CA PHE A 255 -0.51 32.45 -14.12
C PHE A 255 0.30 33.60 -13.53
N ARG A 256 1.25 33.32 -12.62
CA ARG A 256 2.15 34.33 -12.03
C ARG A 256 3.07 34.95 -13.07
N GLU A 257 3.59 34.18 -14.01
CA GLU A 257 4.38 34.71 -15.13
C GLU A 257 3.54 35.68 -15.99
N GLY A 258 2.28 35.35 -16.26
CA GLY A 258 1.35 36.22 -16.96
C GLY A 258 1.10 37.55 -16.24
N LEU A 259 0.87 37.51 -14.92
CA LEU A 259 0.72 38.74 -14.12
C LEU A 259 1.99 39.61 -14.14
N ARG A 260 3.18 39.01 -14.08
CA ARG A 260 4.45 39.74 -14.19
C ARG A 260 4.69 40.32 -15.57
N ALA A 261 4.07 39.75 -16.61
CA ALA A 261 4.03 40.30 -17.95
C ALA A 261 2.96 41.40 -18.13
N ASN A 262 2.35 41.87 -17.02
CA ASN A 262 1.27 42.87 -16.99
C ASN A 262 -0.03 42.43 -17.68
N LEU A 263 -0.28 41.13 -17.80
CA LEU A 263 -1.60 40.63 -18.22
C LEU A 263 -2.62 40.86 -17.09
N SER A 264 -3.88 41.10 -17.45
CA SER A 264 -4.96 41.10 -16.46
C SER A 264 -5.12 39.69 -15.85
N PRO A 265 -5.69 39.54 -14.64
CA PRO A 265 -5.91 38.22 -14.04
C PRO A 265 -6.76 37.28 -14.91
N GLU A 266 -7.73 37.81 -15.65
CA GLU A 266 -8.53 37.00 -16.58
C GLU A 266 -7.66 36.47 -17.72
N GLU A 267 -6.88 37.34 -18.37
CA GLU A 267 -6.00 36.98 -19.48
C GLU A 267 -4.89 36.03 -19.04
N ALA A 268 -4.26 36.29 -17.88
CA ALA A 268 -3.25 35.43 -17.30
C ALA A 268 -3.82 34.03 -16.98
N THR A 269 -5.07 33.93 -16.53
CA THR A 269 -5.73 32.63 -16.29
C THR A 269 -5.97 31.90 -17.60
N VAL A 270 -6.47 32.61 -18.61
CA VAL A 270 -6.74 32.03 -19.94
C VAL A 270 -5.44 31.55 -20.59
N ASP A 271 -4.37 32.33 -20.51
CA ASP A 271 -3.05 31.99 -21.05
C ASP A 271 -2.44 30.77 -20.33
N ALA A 272 -2.51 30.73 -19.00
CA ALA A 272 -2.04 29.60 -18.20
C ALA A 272 -2.79 28.30 -18.55
N ILE A 273 -4.11 28.36 -18.74
CA ILE A 273 -4.92 27.18 -19.09
C ILE A 273 -4.74 26.76 -20.55
N ASP A 274 -4.54 27.70 -21.47
CA ASP A 274 -4.31 27.36 -22.87
C ASP A 274 -2.90 26.78 -23.11
N THR A 275 -1.93 27.08 -22.25
CA THR A 275 -0.55 26.58 -22.34
C THR A 275 -0.29 25.42 -21.37
N ALA A 276 -0.14 25.71 -20.06
CA ALA A 276 0.10 24.68 -19.05
C ALA A 276 -1.08 23.72 -18.91
N GLY A 277 -2.32 24.18 -19.06
CA GLY A 277 -3.49 23.29 -19.01
C GLY A 277 -3.47 22.20 -20.09
N ARG A 278 -2.93 22.49 -21.30
CA ARG A 278 -2.73 21.45 -22.32
C ARG A 278 -1.70 20.41 -21.87
N ALA A 279 -0.57 20.86 -21.33
CA ALA A 279 0.47 19.97 -20.83
C ALA A 279 -0.06 19.06 -19.69
N VAL A 280 -0.83 19.64 -18.76
CA VAL A 280 -1.51 18.92 -17.68
C VAL A 280 -2.48 17.86 -18.21
N LEU A 281 -3.31 18.21 -19.20
CA LEU A 281 -4.25 17.27 -19.82
C LEU A 281 -3.50 16.08 -20.45
N PHE A 282 -2.42 16.35 -21.19
CA PHE A 282 -1.64 15.28 -21.82
C PHE A 282 -0.92 14.41 -20.79
N ALA A 283 -0.31 15.01 -19.76
CA ALA A 283 0.32 14.26 -18.68
C ALA A 283 -0.71 13.37 -17.95
N GLY A 284 -1.87 13.92 -17.62
CA GLY A 284 -2.98 13.20 -16.99
C GLY A 284 -3.45 12.00 -17.81
N ILE A 285 -3.71 12.19 -19.10
CA ILE A 285 -4.10 11.10 -20.01
C ILE A 285 -3.00 10.03 -20.09
N THR A 286 -1.72 10.43 -20.11
CA THR A 286 -0.59 9.48 -20.14
C THR A 286 -0.59 8.60 -18.88
N VAL A 287 -0.79 9.20 -17.71
CA VAL A 287 -0.88 8.46 -16.43
C VAL A 287 -2.11 7.55 -16.42
N MET A 288 -3.28 8.04 -16.85
CA MET A 288 -4.50 7.23 -16.92
C MET A 288 -4.34 6.02 -17.84
N ILE A 289 -3.74 6.20 -19.02
CA ILE A 289 -3.45 5.09 -19.95
C ILE A 289 -2.47 4.09 -19.32
N SER A 290 -1.47 4.58 -18.58
CA SER A 290 -0.50 3.71 -17.89
C SER A 290 -1.18 2.86 -16.80
N LEU A 291 -2.07 3.47 -16.00
CA LEU A 291 -2.86 2.78 -14.98
C LEU A 291 -3.85 1.79 -15.61
N LEU A 292 -4.56 2.18 -16.67
CA LEU A 292 -5.45 1.28 -17.42
C LEU A 292 -4.69 0.16 -18.12
N GLY A 293 -3.40 0.34 -18.40
CA GLY A 293 -2.52 -0.73 -18.89
C GLY A 293 -2.46 -1.93 -17.95
N MET A 294 -2.74 -1.75 -16.65
CA MET A 294 -2.79 -2.85 -15.67
C MET A 294 -3.87 -3.89 -16.02
N TYR A 295 -4.83 -3.59 -16.89
CA TYR A 295 -5.74 -4.60 -17.46
C TYR A 295 -5.00 -5.76 -18.14
N MET A 296 -3.78 -5.54 -18.64
CA MET A 296 -2.95 -6.58 -19.25
C MET A 296 -2.53 -7.66 -18.25
N MET A 297 -2.60 -7.37 -16.94
CA MET A 297 -2.36 -8.35 -15.88
C MET A 297 -3.45 -9.41 -15.82
N GLY A 298 -4.69 -9.15 -16.27
CA GLY A 298 -5.71 -10.20 -16.37
C GLY A 298 -6.40 -10.62 -15.07
N MET A 299 -6.19 -9.90 -13.95
CA MET A 299 -6.79 -10.21 -12.64
C MET A 299 -7.86 -9.19 -12.27
N LYS A 300 -9.00 -9.64 -11.72
CA LYS A 300 -10.14 -8.77 -11.45
C LYS A 300 -9.82 -7.67 -10.42
N PHE A 301 -9.11 -8.02 -9.35
CA PHE A 301 -8.76 -7.05 -8.31
C PHE A 301 -7.84 -5.93 -8.85
N ILE A 302 -6.97 -6.25 -9.81
CA ILE A 302 -6.12 -5.26 -10.52
C ILE A 302 -6.94 -4.33 -11.41
N TYR A 303 -8.07 -4.78 -11.97
CA TYR A 303 -8.96 -3.92 -12.74
C TYR A 303 -9.60 -2.84 -11.85
N GLY A 304 -9.97 -3.20 -10.62
CA GLY A 304 -10.42 -2.26 -9.59
C GLY A 304 -9.39 -1.16 -9.35
N LEU A 305 -8.12 -1.55 -9.17
CA LEU A 305 -7.01 -0.61 -8.99
C LEU A 305 -6.79 0.30 -10.22
N ALA A 306 -6.84 -0.27 -11.43
CA ALA A 306 -6.69 0.46 -12.68
C ALA A 306 -7.79 1.52 -12.87
N ILE A 307 -9.05 1.16 -12.61
CA ILE A 307 -10.17 2.07 -12.73
C ILE A 307 -10.13 3.11 -11.61
N GLY A 308 -9.98 2.71 -10.35
CA GLY A 308 -9.99 3.63 -9.22
C GLY A 308 -8.86 4.67 -9.29
N GLY A 309 -7.64 4.22 -9.61
CA GLY A 309 -6.50 5.10 -9.81
C GLY A 309 -6.68 6.04 -11.00
N SER A 310 -7.12 5.53 -12.15
CA SER A 310 -7.34 6.37 -13.35
C SER A 310 -8.49 7.36 -13.17
N ALA A 311 -9.56 6.97 -12.47
CA ALA A 311 -10.66 7.85 -12.10
C ALA A 311 -10.17 8.99 -11.20
N THR A 312 -9.37 8.68 -10.18
CA THR A 312 -8.79 9.70 -9.28
C THR A 312 -7.92 10.68 -10.04
N VAL A 313 -7.01 10.20 -10.88
CA VAL A 313 -6.17 11.08 -11.74
C VAL A 313 -7.04 11.92 -12.69
N GLY A 314 -8.09 11.33 -13.27
CA GLY A 314 -9.04 12.05 -14.11
C GLY A 314 -9.72 13.21 -13.37
N VAL A 315 -10.19 12.97 -12.14
CA VAL A 315 -10.77 13.99 -11.27
C VAL A 315 -9.75 15.08 -10.94
N MET A 316 -8.48 14.72 -10.68
CA MET A 316 -7.41 15.70 -10.44
C MET A 316 -7.16 16.61 -11.64
N VAL A 317 -7.12 16.04 -12.85
CA VAL A 317 -6.98 16.81 -14.09
C VAL A 317 -8.16 17.74 -14.27
N LEU A 318 -9.38 17.26 -14.03
CA LEU A 318 -10.59 18.09 -14.10
C LEU A 318 -10.56 19.22 -13.06
N ALA A 319 -10.12 18.95 -11.83
CA ALA A 319 -9.97 19.96 -10.78
C ALA A 319 -8.95 21.03 -11.18
N ALA A 320 -7.78 20.62 -11.68
CA ALA A 320 -6.74 21.53 -12.15
C ALA A 320 -7.19 22.40 -13.35
N LEU A 321 -8.04 21.86 -14.23
CA LEU A 321 -8.52 22.59 -15.42
C LEU A 321 -9.79 23.42 -15.18
N THR A 322 -10.51 23.22 -14.08
CA THR A 322 -11.80 23.89 -13.81
C THR A 322 -11.83 24.62 -12.47
N LEU A 323 -11.61 23.91 -11.36
CA LEU A 323 -11.63 24.48 -10.01
C LEU A 323 -10.50 25.49 -9.83
N LEU A 324 -9.28 25.16 -10.24
CA LEU A 324 -8.14 26.03 -10.06
C LEU A 324 -8.29 27.39 -10.77
N PRO A 325 -8.71 27.48 -12.05
CA PRO A 325 -9.06 28.77 -12.69
C PRO A 325 -10.09 29.59 -11.92
N ALA A 326 -11.10 28.94 -11.34
CA ALA A 326 -12.09 29.62 -10.51
C ALA A 326 -11.46 30.17 -9.23
N LEU A 327 -10.59 29.40 -8.57
CA LEU A 327 -9.86 29.87 -7.38
C LEU A 327 -8.86 31.00 -7.69
N LEU A 328 -8.15 30.91 -8.83
CA LEU A 328 -7.25 31.97 -9.30
C LEU A 328 -7.98 33.30 -9.50
N SER A 329 -9.23 33.26 -9.94
CA SER A 329 -10.06 34.46 -10.09
C SER A 329 -10.39 35.16 -8.76
N LEU A 330 -10.40 34.43 -7.63
CA LEU A 330 -10.64 35.00 -6.29
C LEU A 330 -9.37 35.67 -5.76
N VAL A 331 -8.21 35.11 -6.08
CA VAL A 331 -6.91 35.60 -5.61
C VAL A 331 -6.41 36.78 -6.44
N GLY A 332 -6.42 36.65 -7.77
CA GLY A 332 -5.93 37.66 -8.71
C GLY A 332 -4.51 38.15 -8.37
N HIS A 333 -4.33 39.47 -8.33
CA HIS A 333 -3.04 40.10 -8.02
C HIS A 333 -2.52 39.83 -6.59
N ARG A 334 -3.34 39.29 -5.69
CA ARG A 334 -2.91 39.01 -4.30
C ARG A 334 -2.03 37.77 -4.20
N ILE A 335 -1.86 37.01 -5.27
CA ILE A 335 -1.12 35.74 -5.27
C ILE A 335 0.35 35.90 -4.86
N ASP A 336 0.95 37.06 -5.18
CA ASP A 336 2.33 37.39 -4.82
C ASP A 336 2.45 38.11 -3.47
N VAL A 337 1.35 38.25 -2.70
CA VAL A 337 1.36 39.03 -1.46
C VAL A 337 1.22 38.11 -0.26
N THR A 338 2.30 38.00 0.52
CA THR A 338 2.34 37.26 1.79
C THR A 338 2.34 38.23 2.95
N THR A 339 1.31 38.15 3.79
CA THR A 339 1.27 38.91 5.04
C THR A 339 2.08 38.19 6.11
N ARG A 340 2.64 38.95 7.07
CA ARG A 340 3.33 38.35 8.23
C ARG A 340 2.40 37.42 9.02
N ALA A 341 1.12 37.77 9.14
CA ALA A 341 0.11 36.92 9.76
C ALA A 341 0.01 35.54 9.10
N ALA A 342 -0.05 35.50 7.76
CA ALA A 342 -0.14 34.25 7.01
C ALA A 342 1.12 33.39 7.18
N LEU A 343 2.30 34.03 7.28
CA LEU A 343 3.54 33.32 7.55
C LEU A 343 3.55 32.74 8.98
N TRP A 344 3.17 33.52 9.99
CA TRP A 344 3.09 33.04 11.37
C TRP A 344 2.04 31.95 11.57
N SER A 345 0.87 32.07 10.93
CA SER A 345 -0.17 31.03 10.99
C SER A 345 0.32 29.73 10.39
N LEU A 346 1.07 29.80 9.28
CA LEU A 346 1.67 28.64 8.65
C LEU A 346 2.76 28.01 9.50
N ILE A 347 3.67 28.82 10.05
CA ILE A 347 4.75 28.32 10.92
C ILE A 347 4.14 27.64 12.15
N ALA A 348 3.13 28.25 12.77
CA ALA A 348 2.42 27.65 13.89
C ALA A 348 1.76 26.33 13.50
N PHE A 349 1.01 26.30 12.38
CA PHE A 349 0.39 25.07 11.85
C PHE A 349 1.40 23.97 11.62
N ALA A 350 2.46 24.25 10.83
CA ALA A 350 3.47 23.26 10.48
C ALA A 350 4.23 22.77 11.71
N SER A 351 4.60 23.66 12.63
CA SER A 351 5.38 23.28 13.83
C SER A 351 4.54 22.44 14.80
N LEU A 352 3.29 22.83 15.06
CA LEU A 352 2.39 22.07 15.94
C LEU A 352 2.02 20.71 15.34
N SER A 353 1.71 20.68 14.04
CA SER A 353 1.34 19.44 13.36
C SER A 353 2.54 18.48 13.26
N LEU A 354 3.72 19.00 12.91
CA LEU A 354 4.94 18.20 12.84
C LEU A 354 5.38 17.71 14.22
N PHE A 355 5.24 18.55 15.27
CA PHE A 355 5.54 18.13 16.63
C PHE A 355 4.61 17.00 17.10
N GLY A 356 3.30 17.12 16.82
CA GLY A 356 2.34 16.10 17.21
C GLY A 356 2.55 14.77 16.53
N VAL A 357 2.84 14.78 15.22
CA VAL A 357 3.11 13.54 14.50
C VAL A 357 4.46 12.94 14.93
N ILE A 358 5.55 13.73 14.93
CA ILE A 358 6.90 13.19 15.20
C ILE A 358 7.09 12.76 16.65
N PHE A 359 6.62 13.54 17.62
CA PHE A 359 6.96 13.31 19.04
C PHE A 359 5.87 12.62 19.83
N LEU A 360 4.61 12.69 19.38
CA LEU A 360 3.46 12.20 20.13
C LEU A 360 2.67 11.12 19.38
N GLY A 361 3.03 10.79 18.13
CA GLY A 361 2.31 9.80 17.31
C GLY A 361 0.81 10.13 17.22
N THR A 362 0.45 11.42 17.15
CA THR A 362 -0.95 11.83 17.16
C THR A 362 -1.28 12.86 16.11
N ILE A 363 -2.30 12.55 15.32
CA ILE A 363 -2.87 13.44 14.29
C ILE A 363 -3.72 14.54 14.93
N ASN A 364 -4.15 14.40 16.19
CA ASN A 364 -5.03 15.35 16.88
C ASN A 364 -4.43 16.77 16.96
N LEU A 365 -3.11 16.88 17.01
CA LEU A 365 -2.41 18.18 17.02
C LEU A 365 -2.44 18.90 15.68
N LEU A 366 -2.79 18.23 14.59
CA LEU A 366 -3.08 18.87 13.31
C LEU A 366 -4.29 19.81 13.43
N LEU A 367 -5.36 19.36 14.09
CA LEU A 367 -6.56 20.18 14.34
C LEU A 367 -6.22 21.38 15.23
N VAL A 368 -5.41 21.17 16.27
CA VAL A 368 -4.93 22.26 17.15
C VAL A 368 -4.08 23.26 16.36
N GLY A 369 -3.17 22.76 15.51
CA GLY A 369 -2.37 23.58 14.60
C GLY A 369 -3.25 24.40 13.65
N LEU A 370 -4.29 23.79 13.08
CA LEU A 370 -5.21 24.43 12.14
C LEU A 370 -6.03 25.52 12.85
N LEU A 371 -6.58 25.22 14.02
CA LEU A 371 -7.28 26.18 14.86
C LEU A 371 -6.37 27.35 15.25
N THR A 372 -5.13 27.07 15.62
CA THR A 372 -4.13 28.09 15.94
C THR A 372 -3.84 28.99 14.73
N ALA A 373 -3.71 28.41 13.53
CA ALA A 373 -3.54 29.17 12.31
C ALA A 373 -4.74 30.08 12.01
N VAL A 374 -5.97 29.58 12.18
CA VAL A 374 -7.20 30.35 12.04
C VAL A 374 -7.24 31.49 13.06
N VAL A 375 -6.89 31.25 14.31
CA VAL A 375 -6.84 32.25 15.38
C VAL A 375 -5.81 33.33 15.08
N ILE A 376 -4.59 32.98 14.65
CA ILE A 376 -3.55 33.95 14.23
C ILE A 376 -4.07 34.81 13.06
N MET A 377 -4.76 34.19 12.11
CA MET A 377 -5.33 34.90 10.97
C MET A 377 -6.49 35.82 11.38
N ALA A 378 -7.32 35.42 12.34
CA ALA A 378 -8.37 36.25 12.92
C ALA A 378 -7.78 37.43 13.74
N LEU A 379 -6.76 37.18 14.57
CA LEU A 379 -6.04 38.20 15.33
C LEU A 379 -5.35 39.22 14.42
N SER A 380 -5.01 38.85 13.19
CA SER A 380 -4.48 39.79 12.20
C SER A 380 -5.46 40.93 11.85
N PHE A 381 -6.76 40.79 12.11
CA PHE A 381 -7.74 41.88 11.97
C PHE A 381 -7.57 42.96 13.05
N VAL A 382 -7.09 42.57 14.23
CA VAL A 382 -6.82 43.47 15.35
C VAL A 382 -5.40 44.05 15.25
N VAL A 383 -4.40 43.22 14.95
CA VAL A 383 -2.99 43.63 14.87
C VAL A 383 -2.60 44.05 13.46
N LYS A 384 -2.78 45.33 13.12
CA LYS A 384 -2.50 45.89 11.78
C LYS A 384 -1.06 45.63 11.28
N SER A 385 -0.07 45.60 12.18
CA SER A 385 1.34 45.32 11.84
C SER A 385 1.54 43.93 11.21
N TRP A 386 0.67 42.97 11.49
CA TRP A 386 0.77 41.61 10.94
C TRP A 386 0.25 41.51 9.50
N ARG A 387 -0.48 42.52 9.01
CA ARG A 387 -0.92 42.61 7.60
C ARG A 387 0.12 43.19 6.65
N THR A 388 1.27 43.62 7.18
CA THR A 388 2.33 44.18 6.35
C THR A 388 2.88 43.11 5.38
N PRO A 389 2.91 43.38 4.07
CA PRO A 389 3.49 42.46 3.10
C PRO A 389 4.98 42.26 3.34
N ILE A 390 5.46 41.04 3.20
CA ILE A 390 6.89 40.74 3.18
C ILE A 390 7.46 41.23 1.85
N LYS A 391 8.52 42.05 1.90
CA LYS A 391 9.21 42.51 0.68
C LYS A 391 9.85 41.32 -0.01
N HIS A 392 9.48 41.10 -1.27
CA HIS A 392 10.07 40.05 -2.08
C HIS A 392 11.50 40.43 -2.47
N ARG A 393 12.40 39.45 -2.47
CA ARG A 393 13.76 39.65 -3.00
C ARG A 393 13.66 39.85 -4.51
N ALA A 394 14.36 40.85 -5.04
CA ALA A 394 14.41 41.07 -6.48
C ALA A 394 14.95 39.80 -7.18
N PRO A 395 14.31 39.33 -8.26
CA PRO A 395 14.77 38.15 -8.98
C PRO A 395 16.16 38.42 -9.57
N LYS A 396 17.08 37.46 -9.40
CA LYS A 396 18.43 37.55 -9.97
C LYS A 396 18.35 37.55 -11.50
N PRO A 397 19.24 38.29 -12.20
CA PRO A 397 19.42 38.18 -13.65
C PRO A 397 19.58 36.73 -14.10
N LYS A 398 19.02 36.37 -15.28
CA LYS A 398 18.95 34.97 -15.75
C LYS A 398 20.32 34.29 -15.80
N ASP A 399 21.35 35.01 -16.22
CA ASP A 399 22.75 34.56 -16.32
C ASP A 399 23.39 34.22 -14.95
N GLN A 400 22.87 34.81 -13.87
CA GLN A 400 23.33 34.57 -12.50
C GLN A 400 22.54 33.46 -11.79
N GLN A 401 21.53 32.89 -12.43
CA GLN A 401 20.74 31.81 -11.86
C GLN A 401 21.50 30.49 -11.96
N PHE A 402 21.45 29.70 -10.88
CA PHE A 402 22.11 28.39 -10.81
C PHE A 402 21.72 27.48 -11.99
N TRP A 403 20.42 27.38 -12.28
CA TRP A 403 19.89 26.55 -13.37
C TRP A 403 20.38 26.96 -14.76
N PHE A 404 20.59 28.26 -15.00
CA PHE A 404 21.17 28.73 -16.25
C PHE A 404 22.62 28.28 -16.40
N ARG A 405 23.43 28.46 -15.35
CA ARG A 405 24.84 28.04 -15.33
C ARG A 405 24.98 26.52 -15.46
N TRP A 406 24.13 25.77 -14.76
CA TRP A 406 24.06 24.32 -14.84
C TRP A 406 23.69 23.84 -16.26
N SER A 407 22.65 24.42 -16.86
CA SER A 407 22.25 24.11 -18.23
C SER A 407 23.39 24.38 -19.23
N ARG A 408 24.13 25.48 -19.07
CA ARG A 408 25.31 25.78 -19.90
C ARG A 408 26.45 24.80 -19.68
N PHE A 409 26.69 24.38 -18.43
CA PHE A 409 27.69 23.35 -18.14
C PHE A 409 27.38 22.04 -18.87
N VAL A 410 26.13 21.56 -18.81
CA VAL A 410 25.69 20.34 -19.51
C VAL A 410 25.78 20.50 -21.03
N GLN A 411 25.33 21.63 -21.58
CA GLN A 411 25.40 21.90 -23.03
C GLN A 411 26.83 22.01 -23.55
N ASN A 412 27.77 22.50 -22.74
CA ASN A 412 29.17 22.62 -23.13
C ASN A 412 29.92 21.28 -23.09
N ARG A 413 29.41 20.28 -22.35
CA ARG A 413 30.01 18.94 -22.23
C ARG A 413 28.95 17.83 -22.32
N PRO A 414 28.23 17.74 -23.45
CA PRO A 414 27.03 16.89 -23.55
C PRO A 414 27.35 15.41 -23.39
N TRP A 415 28.44 14.92 -23.99
CA TRP A 415 28.82 13.50 -23.92
C TRP A 415 29.28 13.08 -22.53
N THR A 416 30.05 13.89 -21.81
CA THR A 416 30.47 13.53 -20.45
C THR A 416 29.29 13.55 -19.48
N SER A 417 28.37 14.51 -19.63
CA SER A 417 27.15 14.54 -18.83
C SER A 417 26.23 13.36 -19.15
N PHE A 418 26.09 13.01 -20.44
CA PHE A 418 25.31 11.85 -20.87
C PHE A 418 25.89 10.54 -20.35
N LEU A 419 27.18 10.28 -20.61
CA LEU A 419 27.85 9.04 -20.17
C LEU A 419 27.93 8.95 -18.65
N GLY A 420 28.17 10.06 -17.95
CA GLY A 420 28.17 10.09 -16.49
C GLY A 420 26.79 9.77 -15.91
N GLY A 421 25.74 10.43 -16.41
CA GLY A 421 24.37 10.16 -15.97
C GLY A 421 23.90 8.74 -16.32
N LEU A 422 24.21 8.27 -17.52
CA LEU A 422 23.91 6.90 -17.95
C LEU A 422 24.65 5.87 -17.09
N GLY A 423 25.93 6.09 -16.82
CA GLY A 423 26.71 5.20 -15.96
C GLY A 423 26.14 5.09 -14.55
N VAL A 424 25.74 6.22 -13.95
CA VAL A 424 25.06 6.21 -12.64
C VAL A 424 23.75 5.43 -12.69
N LEU A 425 22.89 5.68 -13.68
CA LEU A 425 21.62 4.95 -13.80
C LEU A 425 21.83 3.45 -14.03
N LEU A 426 22.79 3.06 -14.86
CA LEU A 426 23.11 1.65 -15.10
C LEU A 426 23.63 0.96 -13.84
N ILE A 427 24.51 1.61 -13.07
CA ILE A 427 25.00 1.08 -11.79
C ILE A 427 23.83 0.87 -10.82
N LEU A 428 22.95 1.87 -10.69
CA LEU A 428 21.77 1.77 -9.82
C LEU A 428 20.76 0.72 -10.31
N THR A 429 20.79 0.34 -11.59
CA THR A 429 19.92 -0.71 -12.15
C THR A 429 20.47 -2.11 -11.87
N ILE A 430 21.76 -2.30 -11.57
CA ILE A 430 22.35 -3.64 -11.38
C ILE A 430 21.58 -4.52 -10.36
N PRO A 431 21.18 -4.02 -9.18
CA PRO A 431 20.49 -4.86 -8.19
C PRO A 431 19.14 -5.40 -8.70
N LEU A 432 18.49 -4.72 -9.66
CA LEU A 432 17.23 -5.17 -10.27
C LEU A 432 17.33 -6.61 -10.81
N PHE A 433 18.49 -7.01 -11.34
CA PHE A 433 18.68 -8.34 -11.91
C PHE A 433 18.74 -9.46 -10.86
N GLY A 434 18.89 -9.11 -9.58
CA GLY A 434 18.81 -10.03 -8.46
C GLY A 434 17.44 -10.02 -7.76
N MET A 435 16.43 -9.35 -8.33
CA MET A 435 15.09 -9.26 -7.74
C MET A 435 14.44 -10.64 -7.60
N ARG A 436 13.99 -10.97 -6.39
CA ARG A 436 13.13 -12.13 -6.12
C ARG A 436 11.73 -11.66 -5.76
N LEU A 437 10.74 -12.18 -6.46
CA LEU A 437 9.33 -11.92 -6.18
C LEU A 437 8.76 -12.99 -5.25
N ALA A 438 8.34 -12.61 -4.06
CA ALA A 438 7.61 -13.46 -3.13
C ALA A 438 6.84 -12.57 -2.16
N LEU A 439 5.73 -13.08 -1.62
CA LEU A 439 5.00 -12.37 -0.57
C LEU A 439 5.86 -12.33 0.70
N SER A 440 6.01 -11.14 1.25
CA SER A 440 6.61 -10.92 2.56
C SER A 440 5.77 -11.60 3.65
N ASP A 441 6.44 -12.09 4.68
CA ASP A 441 5.79 -12.70 5.85
C ASP A 441 6.06 -11.86 7.12
N ASN A 442 5.53 -12.32 8.26
CA ASN A 442 5.75 -11.66 9.55
C ASN A 442 7.24 -11.58 9.94
N GLY A 443 8.11 -12.33 9.28
CA GLY A 443 9.54 -12.28 9.48
C GLY A 443 10.21 -10.98 9.04
N ASN A 444 9.59 -10.23 8.13
CA ASN A 444 10.14 -8.95 7.66
C ASN A 444 9.77 -7.75 8.55
N ARG A 445 8.92 -7.96 9.56
CA ARG A 445 8.48 -6.92 10.49
C ARG A 445 9.59 -6.50 11.46
N ALA A 446 9.41 -5.33 12.07
CA ALA A 446 10.34 -4.82 13.07
C ALA A 446 10.30 -5.66 14.35
N GLU A 447 11.46 -5.90 14.97
CA GLU A 447 11.64 -6.79 16.13
C GLU A 447 10.80 -6.42 17.37
N TRP A 448 10.39 -5.15 17.46
CA TRP A 448 9.55 -4.68 18.57
C TRP A 448 8.07 -5.07 18.42
N GLN A 449 7.64 -5.55 17.25
CA GLN A 449 6.26 -5.97 17.01
C GLN A 449 6.02 -7.40 17.50
N THR A 450 4.90 -7.62 18.18
CA THR A 450 4.54 -8.93 18.74
C THR A 450 4.41 -10.03 17.66
N ALA A 451 3.82 -9.70 16.50
CA ALA A 451 3.72 -10.62 15.37
C ALA A 451 5.08 -11.09 14.84
N ARG A 452 6.11 -10.25 14.91
CA ARG A 452 7.49 -10.62 14.56
C ARG A 452 8.07 -11.61 15.57
N ARG A 453 7.90 -11.34 16.86
CA ARG A 453 8.41 -12.21 17.94
C ARG A 453 7.68 -13.55 17.98
N ALA A 454 6.36 -13.55 17.81
CA ALA A 454 5.57 -14.78 17.66
C ALA A 454 6.08 -15.64 16.49
N TYR A 455 6.33 -15.03 15.33
CA TYR A 455 6.90 -15.70 14.16
C TYR A 455 8.27 -16.34 14.47
N ASP A 456 9.15 -15.61 15.14
CA ASP A 456 10.49 -16.11 15.51
C ASP A 456 10.42 -17.26 16.53
N LEU A 457 9.51 -17.18 17.50
CA LEU A 457 9.27 -18.25 18.47
C LEU A 457 8.73 -19.52 17.79
N LEU A 458 7.74 -19.39 16.89
CA LEU A 458 7.23 -20.52 16.12
C LEU A 458 8.31 -21.14 15.23
N ALA A 459 9.13 -20.32 14.57
CA ALA A 459 10.26 -20.79 13.78
C ALA A 459 11.31 -21.53 14.64
N LYS A 460 11.56 -21.05 15.87
CA LYS A 460 12.48 -21.67 16.83
C LYS A 460 11.95 -22.99 17.37
N GLY A 461 10.65 -23.10 17.64
CA GLY A 461 10.03 -24.27 18.27
C GLY A 461 9.63 -25.37 17.29
N PHE A 462 9.15 -25.01 16.10
CA PHE A 462 8.57 -25.94 15.13
C PHE A 462 9.27 -25.94 13.76
N GLY A 463 10.26 -25.06 13.57
CA GLY A 463 11.00 -24.88 12.33
C GLY A 463 10.46 -23.75 11.45
N PRO A 464 11.29 -23.15 10.56
CA PRO A 464 10.91 -21.96 9.79
C PRO A 464 9.66 -22.12 8.91
N GLY A 465 9.45 -23.30 8.30
CA GLY A 465 8.30 -23.54 7.43
C GLY A 465 6.98 -23.70 8.15
N PHE A 466 7.00 -23.80 9.48
CA PHE A 466 5.78 -23.87 10.29
C PHE A 466 4.93 -22.61 10.18
N ASN A 467 5.54 -21.45 9.90
CA ASN A 467 4.84 -20.16 9.78
C ASN A 467 4.00 -20.02 8.50
N GLY A 468 4.03 -21.01 7.60
CA GLY A 468 3.18 -21.01 6.41
C GLY A 468 3.17 -22.40 5.77
N PRO A 469 2.56 -23.38 6.43
CA PRO A 469 2.52 -24.74 5.92
C PRO A 469 1.76 -24.81 4.60
N LEU A 470 2.16 -25.72 3.73
CA LEU A 470 1.39 -26.06 2.54
C LEU A 470 0.19 -26.94 2.95
N GLN A 471 -0.91 -26.81 2.21
CA GLN A 471 -2.09 -27.65 2.38
C GLN A 471 -2.35 -28.42 1.09
N LEU A 472 -2.34 -29.74 1.15
CA LEU A 472 -2.77 -30.57 0.03
C LEU A 472 -4.26 -30.86 0.21
N VAL A 473 -5.06 -30.48 -0.78
CA VAL A 473 -6.50 -30.73 -0.77
C VAL A 473 -6.83 -31.63 -1.95
N ALA A 474 -7.22 -32.86 -1.66
CA ALA A 474 -7.55 -33.84 -2.68
C ALA A 474 -9.05 -34.10 -2.76
N GLU A 475 -9.57 -34.08 -3.99
CA GLU A 475 -10.87 -34.66 -4.32
C GLU A 475 -10.67 -36.15 -4.60
N VAL A 476 -11.29 -37.00 -3.78
CA VAL A 476 -11.07 -38.45 -3.80
C VAL A 476 -12.34 -39.17 -4.25
N PRO A 477 -12.31 -39.89 -5.40
CA PRO A 477 -13.40 -40.76 -5.81
C PRO A 477 -13.74 -41.81 -4.73
N ALA A 478 -15.01 -42.16 -4.58
CA ALA A 478 -15.47 -43.06 -3.50
C ALA A 478 -14.82 -44.46 -3.52
N ASP A 479 -14.40 -44.93 -4.69
CA ASP A 479 -13.76 -46.25 -4.88
C ASP A 479 -12.22 -46.19 -4.79
N THR A 480 -11.64 -45.06 -4.37
CA THR A 480 -10.18 -44.92 -4.28
C THR A 480 -9.62 -45.79 -3.16
N PRO A 481 -8.65 -46.68 -3.46
CA PRO A 481 -7.99 -47.47 -2.42
C PRO A 481 -7.25 -46.57 -1.41
N GLU A 482 -7.37 -46.87 -0.11
CA GLU A 482 -6.62 -46.14 0.94
C GLU A 482 -5.10 -46.14 0.72
N THR A 483 -4.58 -47.17 0.03
CA THR A 483 -3.17 -47.27 -0.36
C THR A 483 -2.69 -46.07 -1.17
N VAL A 484 -3.54 -45.48 -2.01
CA VAL A 484 -3.21 -44.27 -2.79
C VAL A 484 -2.99 -43.08 -1.87
N LEU A 485 -3.82 -42.94 -0.82
CA LEU A 485 -3.68 -41.84 0.15
C LEU A 485 -2.39 -41.98 0.96
N THR A 486 -2.02 -43.21 1.33
CA THR A 486 -0.74 -43.46 2.02
C THR A 486 0.46 -43.30 1.10
N ASP A 487 0.34 -43.65 -0.19
CA ASP A 487 1.40 -43.46 -1.19
C ASP A 487 1.67 -41.97 -1.44
N ILE A 488 0.61 -41.14 -1.47
CA ILE A 488 0.75 -39.68 -1.51
C ILE A 488 1.50 -39.17 -0.26
N SER A 489 1.08 -39.57 0.94
CA SER A 489 1.78 -39.20 2.17
C SER A 489 3.25 -39.61 2.16
N ALA A 490 3.56 -40.83 1.70
CA ALA A 490 4.93 -41.34 1.63
C ALA A 490 5.78 -40.61 0.58
N ALA A 491 5.23 -40.32 -0.60
CA ALA A 491 5.91 -39.60 -1.66
C ALA A 491 6.25 -38.17 -1.24
N VAL A 492 5.29 -37.46 -0.63
CA VAL A 492 5.50 -36.08 -0.13
C VAL A 492 6.51 -36.08 1.03
N SER A 493 6.42 -37.04 1.95
CA SER A 493 7.37 -37.14 3.08
C SER A 493 8.79 -37.53 2.64
N ALA A 494 8.97 -38.07 1.44
CA ALA A 494 10.27 -38.44 0.90
C ALA A 494 11.02 -37.26 0.26
N ASP A 495 10.35 -36.13 -0.03
CA ASP A 495 11.02 -34.94 -0.55
C ASP A 495 11.93 -34.33 0.53
N PRO A 496 13.20 -34.01 0.22
CA PRO A 496 14.15 -33.50 1.20
C PRO A 496 13.73 -32.17 1.85
N ASP A 497 12.90 -31.37 1.20
CA ASP A 497 12.48 -30.06 1.73
C ASP A 497 11.18 -30.15 2.54
N VAL A 498 10.65 -31.34 2.77
CA VAL A 498 9.51 -31.60 3.65
C VAL A 498 10.01 -32.10 5.01
N VAL A 499 9.57 -31.45 6.08
CA VAL A 499 9.89 -31.82 7.47
C VAL A 499 8.80 -32.73 8.05
N PHE A 500 7.55 -32.41 7.76
CA PHE A 500 6.41 -33.13 8.30
C PHE A 500 5.25 -33.14 7.31
N VAL A 501 4.53 -34.26 7.27
CA VAL A 501 3.26 -34.42 6.57
C VAL A 501 2.26 -35.01 7.56
N SER A 502 1.11 -34.37 7.73
CA SER A 502 0.05 -34.92 8.57
C SER A 502 -0.49 -36.22 7.96
N PRO A 503 -1.10 -37.11 8.76
CA PRO A 503 -1.97 -38.14 8.23
C PRO A 503 -3.08 -37.54 7.35
N PRO A 504 -3.62 -38.30 6.37
CA PRO A 504 -4.77 -37.87 5.58
C PRO A 504 -5.98 -37.61 6.50
N VAL A 505 -6.49 -36.38 6.50
CA VAL A 505 -7.66 -36.01 7.29
C VAL A 505 -8.89 -35.93 6.38
N PRO A 506 -9.93 -36.76 6.60
CA PRO A 506 -11.17 -36.65 5.86
C PRO A 506 -11.90 -35.33 6.16
N ALA A 507 -12.40 -34.70 5.11
CA ALA A 507 -13.20 -33.48 5.15
C ALA A 507 -14.52 -33.67 4.38
N PRO A 508 -15.54 -32.83 4.66
CA PRO A 508 -16.81 -32.87 3.92
C PRO A 508 -16.61 -32.81 2.40
N GLY A 509 -17.46 -33.51 1.65
CA GLY A 509 -17.43 -33.49 0.19
C GLY A 509 -16.44 -34.46 -0.47
N ASN A 510 -16.12 -35.59 0.16
CA ASN A 510 -15.11 -36.55 -0.29
C ASN A 510 -13.71 -35.93 -0.47
N LEU A 511 -13.41 -34.97 0.41
CA LEU A 511 -12.11 -34.32 0.43
C LEU A 511 -11.19 -35.01 1.43
N ILE A 512 -9.91 -35.07 1.09
CA ILE A 512 -8.84 -35.42 2.02
C ILE A 512 -7.86 -34.26 2.09
N ILE A 513 -7.45 -33.89 3.31
CA ILE A 513 -6.54 -32.78 3.56
C ILE A 513 -5.26 -33.31 4.20
N TRP A 514 -4.12 -32.82 3.72
CA TRP A 514 -2.82 -32.98 4.38
C TRP A 514 -2.23 -31.62 4.70
N LYS A 515 -1.68 -31.47 5.89
CA LYS A 515 -0.79 -30.36 6.25
C LYS A 515 0.65 -30.78 5.97
N VAL A 516 1.36 -29.98 5.19
CA VAL A 516 2.76 -30.23 4.84
C VAL A 516 3.58 -29.07 5.38
N VAL A 517 4.52 -29.37 6.27
CA VAL A 517 5.46 -28.39 6.82
C VAL A 517 6.77 -28.55 6.07
N GLN A 518 7.15 -27.49 5.36
CA GLN A 518 8.42 -27.40 4.65
C GLN A 518 9.59 -27.05 5.59
N ARG A 519 10.81 -27.26 5.10
CA ARG A 519 12.05 -27.01 5.85
C ARG A 519 12.37 -25.51 6.00
N GLU A 520 12.18 -24.74 4.93
CA GLU A 520 12.51 -23.32 4.88
C GLU A 520 11.28 -22.43 5.11
N SER A 521 11.47 -21.12 5.27
CA SER A 521 10.36 -20.19 5.49
C SER A 521 9.42 -20.10 4.28
N PRO A 522 8.17 -19.65 4.46
CA PRO A 522 7.19 -19.46 3.38
C PRO A 522 7.72 -18.64 2.20
N GLN A 523 8.46 -17.58 2.51
CA GLN A 523 9.02 -16.68 1.51
C GLN A 523 10.26 -17.24 0.79
N ALA A 524 10.87 -18.34 1.26
CA ALA A 524 12.15 -18.86 0.76
C ALA A 524 12.06 -19.44 -0.66
N GLU A 525 13.20 -19.40 -1.37
CA GLU A 525 13.28 -19.91 -2.76
C GLU A 525 13.10 -21.44 -2.79
N GLY A 526 13.69 -22.17 -1.84
CA GLY A 526 13.50 -23.62 -1.73
C GLY A 526 12.04 -24.02 -1.51
N THR A 527 11.27 -23.18 -0.83
CA THR A 527 9.82 -23.41 -0.64
C THR A 527 9.04 -23.23 -1.95
N ALA A 528 9.37 -22.24 -2.77
CA ALA A 528 8.75 -22.07 -4.08
C ALA A 528 9.09 -23.25 -5.01
N GLU A 529 10.37 -23.67 -5.03
CA GLU A 529 10.80 -24.85 -5.77
C GLU A 529 10.10 -26.13 -5.28
N LEU A 530 9.93 -26.30 -3.96
CA LEU A 530 9.16 -27.41 -3.40
C LEU A 530 7.72 -27.42 -3.91
N VAL A 531 7.03 -26.27 -3.93
CA VAL A 531 5.67 -26.19 -4.47
C VAL A 531 5.62 -26.63 -5.94
N HIS A 532 6.59 -26.20 -6.76
CA HIS A 532 6.68 -26.64 -8.16
C HIS A 532 6.95 -28.14 -8.27
N ARG A 533 7.94 -28.67 -7.54
CA ARG A 533 8.25 -30.12 -7.53
C ARG A 533 7.08 -30.96 -7.06
N LEU A 534 6.36 -30.52 -6.03
CA LEU A 534 5.17 -31.23 -5.55
C LEU A 534 4.14 -31.39 -6.68
N ARG A 535 3.90 -30.33 -7.44
CA ARG A 535 2.90 -30.31 -8.52
C ARG A 535 3.34 -31.06 -9.77
N ASP A 536 4.61 -30.91 -10.15
CA ASP A 536 5.10 -31.36 -11.45
C ASP A 536 5.75 -32.74 -11.40
N ASP A 537 6.40 -33.09 -10.28
CA ASP A 537 7.27 -34.28 -10.16
C ASP A 537 6.83 -35.29 -9.08
N VAL A 538 6.31 -34.85 -7.93
CA VAL A 538 6.04 -35.73 -6.77
C VAL A 538 4.61 -36.26 -6.76
N LEU A 539 3.60 -35.39 -6.88
CA LEU A 539 2.19 -35.80 -6.82
C LEU A 539 1.74 -36.60 -8.05
N PRO A 540 2.08 -36.24 -9.31
CA PRO A 540 1.56 -36.96 -10.47
C PRO A 540 1.90 -38.46 -10.48
N PRO A 541 3.14 -38.90 -10.16
CA PRO A 541 3.45 -40.33 -10.06
C PRO A 541 2.75 -41.04 -8.89
N ALA A 542 2.56 -40.36 -7.75
CA ALA A 542 1.90 -40.93 -6.58
C ALA A 542 0.38 -41.12 -6.80
N ILE A 543 -0.23 -40.24 -7.58
CA ILE A 543 -1.65 -40.31 -7.97
C ILE A 543 -1.86 -41.40 -9.03
N GLY A 544 -0.98 -41.49 -10.03
CA GLY A 544 -1.14 -42.42 -11.16
C GLY A 544 -2.50 -42.28 -11.87
N ASP A 545 -3.11 -43.41 -12.23
CA ASP A 545 -4.43 -43.45 -12.88
C ASP A 545 -5.60 -43.54 -11.88
N SER A 546 -5.38 -43.20 -10.60
CA SER A 546 -6.39 -43.34 -9.54
C SER A 546 -7.59 -42.41 -9.70
N GLY A 547 -7.48 -41.36 -10.51
CA GLY A 547 -8.51 -40.33 -10.66
C GLY A 547 -8.59 -39.33 -9.50
N VAL A 548 -7.69 -39.43 -8.52
CA VAL A 548 -7.55 -38.44 -7.44
C VAL A 548 -6.99 -37.14 -7.99
N VAL A 549 -7.57 -36.00 -7.61
CA VAL A 549 -7.04 -34.68 -7.99
C VAL A 549 -6.55 -33.99 -6.72
N VAL A 550 -5.23 -33.82 -6.60
CA VAL A 550 -4.60 -33.13 -5.46
C VAL A 550 -4.23 -31.71 -5.87
N ASN A 551 -4.71 -30.72 -5.12
CA ASN A 551 -4.36 -29.32 -5.29
C ASN A 551 -3.41 -28.88 -4.17
N VAL A 552 -2.25 -28.31 -4.53
CA VAL A 552 -1.33 -27.71 -3.56
C VAL A 552 -1.76 -26.28 -3.25
N GLY A 553 -2.27 -26.08 -2.03
CA GLY A 553 -2.77 -24.83 -1.47
C GLY A 553 -2.07 -24.40 -0.18
N GLY A 554 -2.76 -23.57 0.59
CA GLY A 554 -2.20 -22.80 1.70
C GLY A 554 -1.66 -21.44 1.26
N PHE A 555 -1.50 -20.51 2.21
CA PHE A 555 -1.08 -19.12 1.95
C PHE A 555 0.23 -19.04 1.15
N THR A 556 1.19 -19.89 1.49
CA THR A 556 2.48 -19.99 0.81
C THR A 556 2.33 -20.36 -0.67
N ALA A 557 1.51 -21.36 -1.00
CA ALA A 557 1.26 -21.76 -2.38
C ALA A 557 0.50 -20.68 -3.17
N ILE A 558 -0.37 -19.91 -2.51
CA ILE A 558 -1.02 -18.72 -3.10
C ILE A 558 0.04 -17.68 -3.48
N GLY A 559 0.99 -17.42 -2.58
CA GLY A 559 2.11 -16.51 -2.83
C GLY A 559 2.97 -16.95 -4.02
N VAL A 560 3.30 -18.24 -4.11
CA VAL A 560 4.05 -18.80 -5.25
C VAL A 560 3.27 -18.64 -6.56
N ASP A 561 1.99 -19.00 -6.59
CA ASP A 561 1.14 -18.85 -7.78
C ASP A 561 1.03 -17.39 -8.22
N LEU A 562 0.92 -16.47 -7.27
CA LEU A 562 0.86 -15.04 -7.52
C LEU A 562 2.17 -14.54 -8.13
N SER A 563 3.31 -14.85 -7.52
CA SER A 563 4.64 -14.48 -8.04
C SER A 563 4.89 -15.03 -9.45
N ASP A 564 4.56 -16.30 -9.71
CA ASP A 564 4.70 -16.91 -11.03
C ASP A 564 3.82 -16.25 -12.08
N TYR A 565 2.60 -15.88 -11.68
CA TYR A 565 1.65 -15.21 -12.56
C TYR A 565 2.13 -13.80 -12.90
N PHE A 566 2.54 -13.02 -11.91
CA PHE A 566 3.07 -11.66 -12.08
C PHE A 566 4.36 -11.67 -12.90
N GLY A 567 5.31 -12.55 -12.58
CA GLY A 567 6.58 -12.66 -13.28
C GLY A 567 6.41 -12.94 -14.78
N ARG A 568 5.45 -13.79 -15.16
CA ARG A 568 5.12 -14.06 -16.57
C ARG A 568 4.43 -12.88 -17.26
N ARG A 569 3.60 -12.12 -16.54
CA ARG A 569 2.78 -11.03 -17.09
C ARG A 569 3.49 -9.67 -17.14
N VAL A 570 4.47 -9.43 -16.27
CA VAL A 570 5.18 -8.15 -16.14
C VAL A 570 5.73 -7.65 -17.48
N PHE A 571 6.32 -8.52 -18.29
CA PHE A 571 6.86 -8.13 -19.60
C PHE A 571 5.77 -7.69 -20.58
N LEU A 572 4.61 -8.36 -20.56
CA LEU A 572 3.47 -7.99 -21.39
C LEU A 572 2.88 -6.65 -20.93
N PHE A 573 2.73 -6.48 -19.60
CA PHE A 573 2.23 -5.24 -19.01
C PHE A 573 3.13 -4.04 -19.33
N VAL A 574 4.43 -4.13 -19.02
CA VAL A 574 5.40 -3.06 -19.28
C VAL A 574 5.48 -2.77 -20.77
N GLY A 575 5.56 -3.81 -21.62
CA GLY A 575 5.58 -3.65 -23.07
C GLY A 575 4.37 -2.88 -23.60
N ALA A 576 3.17 -3.26 -23.16
CA ALA A 576 1.92 -2.60 -23.57
C ALA A 576 1.88 -1.13 -23.12
N VAL A 577 2.22 -0.83 -21.87
CA VAL A 577 2.24 0.55 -21.34
C VAL A 577 3.25 1.42 -22.09
N LEU A 578 4.44 0.91 -22.36
CA LEU A 578 5.46 1.64 -23.11
C LEU A 578 5.02 1.91 -24.55
N VAL A 579 4.42 0.94 -25.23
CA VAL A 579 3.89 1.11 -26.60
C VAL A 579 2.76 2.13 -26.63
N LEU A 580 1.78 2.03 -25.73
CA LEU A 580 0.66 2.98 -25.67
C LEU A 580 1.14 4.40 -25.35
N SER A 581 2.06 4.53 -24.39
CA SER A 581 2.68 5.81 -24.04
C SER A 581 3.49 6.38 -25.19
N PHE A 582 4.27 5.55 -25.89
CA PHE A 582 5.01 5.94 -27.08
C PHE A 582 4.08 6.49 -28.17
N LEU A 583 2.98 5.78 -28.47
CA LEU A 583 2.00 6.19 -29.49
C LEU A 583 1.31 7.50 -29.11
N LEU A 584 0.93 7.67 -27.85
CA LEU A 584 0.35 8.91 -27.35
C LEU A 584 1.34 10.08 -27.51
N LEU A 585 2.57 9.91 -27.00
CA LEU A 585 3.59 10.96 -27.08
C LEU A 585 3.99 11.24 -28.55
N MET A 586 3.98 10.23 -29.42
CA MET A 586 4.18 10.41 -30.85
C MET A 586 3.09 11.27 -31.47
N ALA A 587 1.82 11.03 -31.14
CA ALA A 587 0.70 11.85 -31.61
C ALA A 587 0.80 13.30 -31.12
N VAL A 588 1.24 13.50 -29.87
CA VAL A 588 1.38 14.83 -29.24
C VAL A 588 2.56 15.61 -29.81
N PHE A 589 3.74 15.00 -29.85
CA PHE A 589 4.97 15.67 -30.30
C PHE A 589 5.16 15.64 -31.81
N ARG A 590 4.37 14.82 -32.53
CA ARG A 590 4.51 14.58 -33.98
C ARG A 590 5.95 14.23 -34.37
N SER A 591 6.60 13.45 -33.52
CA SER A 591 8.01 13.08 -33.60
C SER A 591 8.17 11.64 -33.17
N LEU A 592 9.09 10.90 -33.80
CA LEU A 592 9.46 9.54 -33.42
C LEU A 592 10.57 9.52 -32.37
N LEU A 593 11.57 10.39 -32.51
CA LEU A 593 12.77 10.38 -31.67
C LEU A 593 12.49 10.90 -30.25
N VAL A 594 11.62 11.90 -30.11
CA VAL A 594 11.33 12.50 -28.79
C VAL A 594 10.63 11.50 -27.87
N PRO A 595 9.53 10.82 -28.30
CA PRO A 595 8.92 9.76 -27.51
C PRO A 595 9.86 8.58 -27.25
N LEU A 596 10.62 8.14 -28.25
CA LEU A 596 11.55 7.01 -28.09
C LEU A 596 12.58 7.29 -27.00
N LYS A 597 13.19 8.49 -27.04
CA LYS A 597 14.12 8.93 -26.00
C LYS A 597 13.45 8.97 -24.63
N ALA A 598 12.23 9.49 -24.55
CA ALA A 598 11.49 9.58 -23.29
C ALA A 598 11.20 8.18 -22.70
N VAL A 599 10.76 7.25 -23.53
CA VAL A 599 10.49 5.85 -23.16
C VAL A 599 11.75 5.16 -22.63
N VAL A 600 12.88 5.27 -23.35
CA VAL A 600 14.15 4.67 -22.92
C VAL A 600 14.64 5.28 -21.61
N MET A 601 14.59 6.60 -21.48
CA MET A 601 14.98 7.28 -20.24
C MET A 601 14.07 6.91 -19.07
N ASN A 602 12.76 6.76 -19.31
CA ASN A 602 11.82 6.32 -18.29
C ASN A 602 12.13 4.89 -17.85
N LEU A 603 12.41 3.99 -18.79
CA LEU A 603 12.77 2.59 -18.48
C LEU A 603 14.06 2.50 -17.64
N LEU A 604 15.08 3.29 -17.98
CA LEU A 604 16.32 3.37 -17.18
C LEU A 604 16.06 3.95 -15.78
N SER A 605 15.20 4.97 -15.67
CA SER A 605 14.84 5.57 -14.38
C SER A 605 14.05 4.59 -13.51
N ILE A 606 13.11 3.84 -14.10
CA ILE A 606 12.36 2.79 -13.42
C ILE A 606 13.31 1.67 -12.99
N GLY A 607 14.22 1.24 -13.86
CA GLY A 607 15.21 0.23 -13.54
C GLY A 607 16.12 0.64 -12.38
N ALA A 608 16.60 1.89 -12.38
CA ALA A 608 17.38 2.43 -11.27
C ALA A 608 16.57 2.56 -9.97
N ALA A 609 15.29 2.95 -10.04
CA ALA A 609 14.42 3.05 -8.88
C ALA A 609 14.19 1.66 -8.25
N TYR A 610 13.80 0.66 -9.04
CA TYR A 610 13.65 -0.71 -8.54
C TYR A 610 14.98 -1.32 -8.09
N GLY A 611 16.10 -1.01 -8.74
CA GLY A 611 17.41 -1.45 -8.26
C GLY A 611 17.76 -0.87 -6.88
N ILE A 612 17.38 0.37 -6.59
CA ILE A 612 17.48 0.93 -5.22
C ILE A 612 16.54 0.20 -4.27
N VAL A 613 15.30 -0.11 -4.66
CA VAL A 613 14.36 -0.89 -3.83
C VAL A 613 14.96 -2.26 -3.49
N VAL A 614 15.49 -2.99 -4.46
CA VAL A 614 16.14 -4.29 -4.22
C VAL A 614 17.35 -4.14 -3.29
N ALA A 615 18.20 -3.13 -3.52
CA ALA A 615 19.37 -2.92 -2.67
C ALA A 615 18.99 -2.62 -1.20
N ILE A 616 17.95 -1.81 -0.97
CA ILE A 616 17.53 -1.45 0.39
C ILE A 616 16.77 -2.59 1.06
N PHE A 617 15.72 -3.11 0.41
CA PHE A 617 14.76 -4.02 1.04
C PHE A 617 15.17 -5.49 0.94
N GLN A 618 15.78 -5.91 -0.17
CA GLN A 618 16.18 -7.30 -0.37
C GLN A 618 17.62 -7.56 0.03
N TRP A 619 18.54 -6.63 -0.20
CA TRP A 619 19.94 -6.76 0.25
C TRP A 619 20.18 -6.14 1.63
N GLY A 620 19.21 -5.42 2.19
CA GLY A 620 19.29 -4.83 3.53
C GLY A 620 20.15 -3.57 3.63
N TRP A 621 20.45 -2.87 2.53
CA TRP A 621 21.30 -1.69 2.58
C TRP A 621 20.66 -0.56 3.38
N GLY A 622 21.26 -0.27 4.54
CA GLY A 622 20.80 0.80 5.42
C GLY A 622 19.50 0.49 6.16
N ALA A 623 19.03 -0.76 6.16
CA ALA A 623 17.79 -1.20 6.83
C ALA A 623 17.74 -0.80 8.31
N ASP A 624 18.84 -0.99 9.05
CA ASP A 624 18.96 -0.60 10.46
C ASP A 624 18.77 0.91 10.70
N LEU A 625 19.15 1.76 9.73
CA LEU A 625 19.05 3.22 9.86
C LEU A 625 17.61 3.73 9.73
N ILE A 626 16.80 3.00 8.96
CA ILE A 626 15.41 3.33 8.63
C ILE A 626 14.42 2.51 9.46
N GLY A 627 14.90 1.65 10.37
CA GLY A 627 14.07 0.83 11.25
C GLY A 627 13.23 -0.21 10.51
N ILE A 628 13.65 -0.56 9.28
CA ILE A 628 13.03 -1.64 8.52
C ILE A 628 13.62 -2.92 9.10
N GLY A 629 12.76 -3.91 9.39
CA GLY A 629 13.13 -5.17 10.02
C GLY A 629 14.04 -6.03 9.12
N ALA A 630 13.84 -7.35 9.13
CA ALA A 630 14.67 -8.22 8.32
C ALA A 630 14.44 -7.99 6.81
N ALA A 631 15.54 -7.96 6.04
CA ALA A 631 15.49 -7.91 4.59
C ALA A 631 14.65 -9.06 4.01
N GLY A 632 13.92 -8.80 2.95
CA GLY A 632 12.91 -9.70 2.39
C GLY A 632 12.82 -9.64 0.88
N PRO A 633 12.08 -10.57 0.26
CA PRO A 633 11.75 -10.51 -1.15
C PRO A 633 10.95 -9.24 -1.47
N ILE A 634 10.82 -8.94 -2.75
CA ILE A 634 9.95 -7.86 -3.22
C ILE A 634 8.56 -8.44 -3.46
N ASP A 635 7.55 -7.84 -2.85
CA ASP A 635 6.16 -8.25 -3.09
C ASP A 635 5.78 -8.06 -4.58
N PRO A 636 5.07 -9.04 -5.19
CA PRO A 636 4.75 -9.08 -6.63
C PRO A 636 3.80 -7.98 -7.13
#